data_AF-W7JSE6-F1
#
_entry.id   AF-W7JSE6-F1
#
_cell.length_a   1.000
_cell.length_b   1.000
_cell.length_c   1.000
_cell.angle_alpha   90.00
_cell.angle_beta   90.00
_cell.angle_gamma   90.00
#
_symmetry.space_group_name_H-M   'P 1'
#
loop_
_entity.id
_entity.type
_entity.pdbx_description
1 polymer ?
#
loop_
_entity_poly.entity_id
_entity_poly.type
_entity_poly.pdbx_seq_one_letter_code
_entity_poly.pdbx_strand_id
1 'polypeptide(L)'
;MEEIEENANSNKVDKEILIQFVNHENVTTGPVINVPLSITKDNLDELINNLKRKNEDLGEQEESEDINYYSFMINDKLPIKNSLYEAIKDNHISSEDILSIKYFPLNIFKVKKISTCTSTLPGHTSSILCLAFSPNSSHLATGSGDNTVRLWDIYTQTPIATLNDHKSWVLVVLFSPDNKFLATAGMDSNVCIYETHTGKLLNTLTGHKKEVTTLCFEPLHLLKEEDIENNVDHVNKRKINSNEEIDQSDNANKKIKKNDENDVIINGKDNYPSGQHKDKMMPTEGETTNSKNNSKNNSKRNISPNNTQNNTTSTNCSYFVRSRLASAGKDGSIRINNILSNSVDQILTGHSDTITCILWSGRDTENSTLYSSSRDTTIKIWNVNEGTLIYNFKGHKHWVNCLTLNSERLLKNGIYNLDVIINKINIVNYIEKSKNIMKNFFKNQHHEKIVSGSDDGTLFLIECLQNKEYKNTRLLGHQKPVIHAQFSPNGKMIVSSSFDKSIRVWSAADGKFLAVYRGHVGPVYKVAWSIDNNFFVSCSQDSTLKLWKVSHLFQQNEITQSNIEKKQEKEQIKNQADNQKDNQKDNQANNQKDNQQKNQNNKKIKTLLVDLPGHADAVYAVDWSNDGKFVASGGKDKVLKLWSH
;
A
#
# COMPACT_ATOMS: atom_id res chain seq x y z
N MET A 1 32.77 -50.97 -17.45
CA MET A 1 33.14 -50.74 -16.02
C MET A 1 32.41 -49.54 -15.45
N GLU A 2 32.19 -48.46 -16.22
CA GLU A 2 31.50 -47.26 -15.74
C GLU A 2 30.06 -47.50 -15.23
N GLU A 3 29.29 -48.42 -15.83
CA GLU A 3 27.91 -48.77 -15.40
C GLU A 3 27.78 -49.28 -13.94
N ILE A 4 28.90 -49.64 -13.30
CA ILE A 4 28.90 -50.11 -11.89
C ILE A 4 29.01 -48.92 -10.91
N GLU A 5 29.60 -47.79 -11.31
CA GLU A 5 29.77 -46.64 -10.41
C GLU A 5 28.51 -45.78 -10.28
N GLU A 6 27.67 -45.67 -11.33
CA GLU A 6 26.38 -44.99 -11.23
C GLU A 6 25.43 -45.71 -10.25
N ASN A 7 25.39 -47.04 -10.32
CA ASN A 7 24.61 -47.88 -9.40
C ASN A 7 25.14 -47.89 -7.95
N ALA A 8 26.36 -47.40 -7.70
CA ALA A 8 26.89 -47.19 -6.35
C ALA A 8 26.49 -45.82 -5.76
N ASN A 9 26.07 -44.86 -6.59
CA ASN A 9 25.60 -43.55 -6.13
C ASN A 9 24.10 -43.51 -5.83
N SER A 10 23.26 -44.22 -6.60
CA SER A 10 21.82 -44.34 -6.31
C SER A 10 21.56 -44.86 -4.90
N ASN A 11 22.23 -45.96 -4.51
CA ASN A 11 22.15 -46.58 -3.19
C ASN A 11 22.67 -45.73 -2.00
N LYS A 12 23.10 -44.48 -2.22
CA LYS A 12 23.41 -43.50 -1.16
C LYS A 12 22.33 -42.44 -0.96
N VAL A 13 21.38 -42.30 -1.88
CA VAL A 13 20.38 -41.22 -1.91
C VAL A 13 19.16 -41.57 -1.05
N ASP A 14 18.77 -42.85 -1.01
CA ASP A 14 17.61 -43.36 -0.26
C ASP A 14 17.90 -43.64 1.23
N LYS A 15 18.99 -43.09 1.78
CA LYS A 15 19.27 -43.15 3.21
C LYS A 15 18.42 -42.14 3.97
N GLU A 16 17.70 -42.61 4.99
CA GLU A 16 16.92 -41.76 5.89
C GLU A 16 17.78 -41.25 7.07
N ILE A 17 17.42 -40.07 7.59
CA ILE A 17 18.03 -39.44 8.76
C ILE A 17 16.93 -38.87 9.67
N LEU A 18 17.14 -38.99 10.99
CA LEU A 18 16.31 -38.34 12.01
C LEU A 18 16.63 -36.84 12.10
N ILE A 19 15.66 -36.00 11.78
CA ILE A 19 15.77 -34.54 11.90
C ILE A 19 14.84 -34.01 13.00
N GLN A 20 15.23 -32.92 13.65
CA GLN A 20 14.35 -32.16 14.54
C GLN A 20 14.40 -30.68 14.17
N PHE A 21 13.25 -30.07 13.92
CA PHE A 21 13.18 -28.65 13.60
C PHE A 21 13.29 -27.78 14.85
N VAL A 22 14.07 -26.72 14.74
CA VAL A 22 14.37 -25.79 15.84
C VAL A 22 14.20 -24.36 15.34
N ASN A 23 13.43 -23.55 16.05
CA ASN A 23 13.20 -22.16 15.72
C ASN A 23 14.49 -21.33 15.97
N HIS A 24 14.56 -20.12 15.42
CA HIS A 24 15.71 -19.21 15.57
C HIS A 24 16.14 -18.93 17.03
N GLU A 25 15.22 -19.06 17.98
CA GLU A 25 15.40 -18.90 19.44
C GLU A 25 15.87 -20.17 20.17
N ASN A 26 16.19 -21.25 19.44
CA ASN A 26 16.53 -22.59 19.92
C ASN A 26 15.36 -23.40 20.54
N VAL A 27 14.10 -23.02 20.29
CA VAL A 27 12.90 -23.78 20.71
C VAL A 27 12.55 -24.85 19.68
N THR A 28 12.36 -26.11 20.10
CA THR A 28 11.98 -27.24 19.23
C THR A 28 10.56 -27.08 18.69
N THR A 29 10.38 -27.32 17.38
CA THR A 29 9.10 -27.15 16.67
C THR A 29 8.63 -28.51 16.14
N GLY A 30 7.75 -29.16 16.91
CA GLY A 30 7.25 -30.51 16.60
C GLY A 30 8.18 -31.65 17.06
N PRO A 31 7.80 -32.90 16.74
CA PRO A 31 8.54 -34.11 17.09
C PRO A 31 9.82 -34.27 16.23
N VAL A 32 10.61 -35.30 16.55
CA VAL A 32 11.66 -35.81 15.66
C VAL A 32 11.00 -36.55 14.49
N ILE A 33 11.51 -36.36 13.27
CA ILE A 33 10.91 -36.86 12.03
C ILE A 33 12.00 -37.54 11.19
N ASN A 34 11.67 -38.72 10.64
CA ASN A 34 12.56 -39.44 9.75
C ASN A 34 12.39 -38.93 8.30
N VAL A 35 13.49 -38.60 7.63
CA VAL A 35 13.48 -37.88 6.35
C VAL A 35 14.60 -38.38 5.44
N PRO A 36 14.36 -38.62 4.13
CA PRO A 36 15.41 -39.06 3.20
C PRO A 36 16.45 -37.97 2.92
N LEU A 37 17.71 -38.36 2.78
CA LEU A 37 18.84 -37.47 2.43
C LEU A 37 18.65 -36.72 1.11
N SER A 38 17.83 -37.26 0.20
CA SER A 38 17.40 -36.64 -1.04
C SER A 38 16.55 -35.38 -0.88
N ILE A 39 16.04 -35.08 0.33
CA ILE A 39 15.09 -33.98 0.53
C ILE A 39 15.65 -32.63 0.06
N THR A 40 14.84 -31.95 -0.75
CA THR A 40 15.08 -30.59 -1.24
C THR A 40 14.73 -29.57 -0.16
N LYS A 41 15.25 -28.34 -0.32
CA LYS A 41 14.88 -27.21 0.52
C LYS A 41 13.36 -26.96 0.54
N ASP A 42 12.71 -27.04 -0.61
CA ASP A 42 11.28 -26.70 -0.75
C ASP A 42 10.38 -27.73 -0.03
N ASN A 43 10.76 -29.01 -0.04
CA ASN A 43 10.07 -30.05 0.71
C ASN A 43 10.24 -29.85 2.23
N LEU A 44 11.38 -29.33 2.71
CA LEU A 44 11.57 -28.95 4.12
C LEU A 44 10.70 -27.75 4.50
N ASP A 45 10.51 -26.78 3.59
CA ASP A 45 9.62 -25.63 3.80
C ASP A 45 8.16 -26.09 3.94
N GLU A 46 7.70 -26.99 3.06
CA GLU A 46 6.36 -27.59 3.16
C GLU A 46 6.17 -28.37 4.48
N LEU A 47 7.17 -29.17 4.87
CA LEU A 47 7.14 -29.98 6.09
C LEU A 47 6.98 -29.10 7.35
N ILE A 48 7.74 -27.99 7.47
CA ILE A 48 7.55 -27.04 8.59
C ILE A 48 6.15 -26.43 8.58
N ASN A 49 5.65 -25.99 7.42
CA ASN A 49 4.34 -25.35 7.36
C ASN A 49 3.21 -26.33 7.73
N ASN A 50 3.32 -27.60 7.32
CA ASN A 50 2.39 -28.66 7.72
C ASN A 50 2.51 -29.03 9.22
N LEU A 51 3.70 -28.93 9.84
CA LEU A 51 3.85 -29.06 11.29
C LEU A 51 3.24 -27.89 12.06
N LYS A 52 3.34 -26.67 11.54
CA LYS A 52 2.74 -25.48 12.19
C LYS A 52 1.22 -25.53 12.17
N ARG A 53 0.61 -25.86 11.02
CA ARG A 53 -0.85 -26.10 10.90
C ARG A 53 -1.35 -27.07 11.98
N LYS A 54 -0.73 -28.26 12.07
CA LYS A 54 -1.06 -29.28 13.09
C LYS A 54 -0.86 -28.88 14.56
N ASN A 55 -0.11 -27.81 14.83
CA ASN A 55 0.03 -27.24 16.17
C ASN A 55 -0.96 -26.08 16.43
N GLU A 56 -1.44 -25.39 15.39
CA GLU A 56 -2.51 -24.37 15.49
C GLU A 56 -3.91 -25.01 15.48
N ASP A 57 -4.10 -26.20 14.91
CA ASP A 57 -5.36 -27.00 14.88
C ASP A 57 -5.97 -27.35 16.26
N LEU A 58 -5.31 -27.00 17.37
CA LEU A 58 -5.86 -27.07 18.73
C LEU A 58 -6.69 -25.82 19.13
N GLY A 59 -6.86 -24.85 18.22
CA GLY A 59 -7.80 -23.74 18.37
C GLY A 59 -8.53 -23.47 17.05
N GLU A 60 -9.86 -23.48 17.07
CA GLU A 60 -10.72 -23.33 15.88
C GLU A 60 -10.51 -21.98 15.17
N GLN A 61 -9.82 -21.97 14.02
CA GLN A 61 -10.01 -20.95 12.98
C GLN A 61 -9.43 -21.36 11.61
N GLU A 62 -9.97 -20.77 10.55
CA GLU A 62 -9.97 -21.33 9.19
C GLU A 62 -8.67 -21.11 8.40
N GLU A 63 -8.56 -21.88 7.31
CA GLU A 63 -7.34 -22.06 6.52
C GLU A 63 -6.80 -20.76 5.92
N SER A 64 -5.51 -20.50 6.16
CA SER A 64 -4.70 -19.58 5.37
C SER A 64 -3.55 -20.34 4.70
N GLU A 65 -3.42 -20.20 3.38
CA GLU A 65 -2.36 -20.80 2.58
C GLU A 65 -1.04 -20.00 2.65
N ASP A 66 -0.71 -19.46 3.83
CA ASP A 66 0.51 -18.67 4.07
C ASP A 66 1.73 -19.61 4.15
N ILE A 67 2.14 -20.15 2.98
CA ILE A 67 3.37 -20.92 2.79
C ILE A 67 4.55 -19.99 3.07
N ASN A 68 5.10 -20.10 4.29
CA ASN A 68 6.27 -19.36 4.70
C ASN A 68 7.52 -20.10 4.22
N TYR A 69 8.42 -19.40 3.52
CA TYR A 69 9.73 -19.94 3.15
C TYR A 69 10.75 -19.71 4.27
N TYR A 70 11.59 -20.70 4.53
CA TYR A 70 12.62 -20.65 5.55
C TYR A 70 14.03 -20.75 4.95
N SER A 71 15.03 -20.46 5.77
CA SER A 71 16.43 -20.79 5.55
C SER A 71 16.88 -21.73 6.65
N PHE A 72 17.53 -22.83 6.29
CA PHE A 72 17.85 -23.92 7.21
C PHE A 72 19.35 -23.99 7.48
N MET A 73 19.72 -24.17 8.75
CA MET A 73 21.10 -24.42 9.18
C MET A 73 21.15 -25.64 10.10
N ILE A 74 21.99 -26.62 9.78
CA ILE A 74 22.23 -27.78 10.64
C ILE A 74 23.19 -27.34 11.77
N ASN A 75 22.79 -27.57 13.02
CA ASN A 75 23.60 -27.39 14.23
C ASN A 75 24.33 -26.02 14.30
N ASP A 76 23.65 -24.93 13.91
CA ASP A 76 24.16 -23.54 13.83
C ASP A 76 25.42 -23.35 12.94
N LYS A 77 25.80 -24.32 12.09
CA LYS A 77 27.07 -24.31 11.32
C LYS A 77 26.94 -24.51 9.81
N LEU A 78 26.04 -25.39 9.34
CA LEU A 78 26.00 -25.83 7.94
C LEU A 78 24.70 -25.34 7.26
N PRO A 79 24.76 -24.34 6.35
CA PRO A 79 23.57 -23.82 5.68
C PRO A 79 23.12 -24.76 4.54
N ILE A 80 21.87 -25.18 4.56
CA ILE A 80 21.26 -25.96 3.47
C ILE A 80 20.87 -25.00 2.35
N LYS A 81 21.38 -25.25 1.13
CA LYS A 81 21.06 -24.45 -0.07
C LYS A 81 20.00 -25.11 -0.93
N ASN A 82 20.30 -26.30 -1.46
CA ASN A 82 19.47 -27.00 -2.44
C ASN A 82 18.91 -28.30 -1.88
N SER A 83 19.77 -29.16 -1.32
CA SER A 83 19.40 -30.45 -0.71
C SER A 83 20.14 -30.69 0.62
N LEU A 84 19.56 -31.57 1.45
CA LEU A 84 20.16 -32.00 2.71
C LEU A 84 21.50 -32.74 2.49
N TYR A 85 21.56 -33.62 1.47
CA TYR A 85 22.77 -34.34 1.08
C TYR A 85 23.97 -33.41 0.76
N GLU A 86 23.76 -32.30 0.04
CA GLU A 86 24.83 -31.36 -0.32
C GLU A 86 25.47 -30.72 0.93
N ALA A 87 24.69 -30.45 1.98
CA ALA A 87 25.18 -29.89 3.24
C ALA A 87 25.86 -30.92 4.16
N ILE A 88 25.54 -32.21 4.01
CA ILE A 88 26.04 -33.30 4.85
C ILE A 88 27.27 -33.99 4.26
N LYS A 89 27.44 -34.01 2.93
CA LYS A 89 28.47 -34.78 2.20
C LYS A 89 29.90 -34.70 2.77
N ASP A 90 30.32 -33.53 3.27
CA ASP A 90 31.67 -33.28 3.78
C ASP A 90 31.84 -33.62 5.29
N ASN A 91 30.78 -34.09 5.96
CA ASN A 91 30.76 -34.40 7.39
C ASN A 91 30.36 -35.85 7.65
N HIS A 92 31.16 -36.59 8.42
CA HIS A 92 30.82 -37.94 8.87
C HIS A 92 29.77 -37.91 10.00
N ILE A 93 28.49 -37.84 9.60
CA ILE A 93 27.30 -37.92 10.46
C ILE A 93 26.74 -39.35 10.40
N SER A 94 26.32 -39.92 11.54
CA SER A 94 25.65 -41.22 11.59
C SER A 94 24.19 -41.10 11.16
N SER A 95 23.62 -42.16 10.59
CA SER A 95 22.17 -42.25 10.35
C SER A 95 21.34 -42.32 11.64
N GLU A 96 21.97 -42.60 12.77
CA GLU A 96 21.35 -42.64 14.11
C GLU A 96 21.40 -41.28 14.83
N ASP A 97 22.17 -40.30 14.32
CA ASP A 97 22.31 -38.98 14.94
C ASP A 97 21.08 -38.10 14.64
N ILE A 98 20.45 -37.54 15.68
CA ILE A 98 19.37 -36.57 15.53
C ILE A 98 19.96 -35.21 15.10
N LEU A 99 19.69 -34.79 13.87
CA LEU A 99 20.14 -33.50 13.35
C LEU A 99 19.18 -32.38 13.75
N SER A 100 19.68 -31.41 14.53
CA SER A 100 18.93 -30.18 14.78
C SER A 100 19.00 -29.27 13.55
N ILE A 101 17.88 -29.18 12.82
CA ILE A 101 17.75 -28.29 11.67
C ILE A 101 17.10 -27.00 12.17
N LYS A 102 17.93 -25.99 12.37
CA LYS A 102 17.49 -24.67 12.80
C LYS A 102 16.97 -23.89 11.61
N TYR A 103 15.71 -23.48 11.67
CA TYR A 103 15.06 -22.73 10.60
C TYR A 103 14.92 -21.25 10.98
N PHE A 104 15.02 -20.40 9.97
CA PHE A 104 14.82 -18.96 10.07
C PHE A 104 13.77 -18.56 9.04
N PRO A 105 12.69 -17.85 9.40
CA PRO A 105 11.77 -17.33 8.39
C PRO A 105 12.55 -16.39 7.46
N LEU A 106 12.54 -16.69 6.17
CA LEU A 106 12.99 -15.72 5.19
C LEU A 106 11.89 -14.67 5.05
N ASN A 107 12.27 -13.39 5.01
CA ASN A 107 11.44 -12.44 4.31
C ASN A 107 11.32 -12.97 2.86
N ILE A 108 10.09 -13.28 2.43
CA ILE A 108 9.76 -13.84 1.10
C ILE A 108 10.42 -13.01 -0.01
N PHE A 109 10.63 -11.72 0.25
CA PHE A 109 11.37 -10.78 -0.57
C PHE A 109 12.42 -10.01 0.24
N LYS A 110 13.48 -9.58 -0.45
CA LYS A 110 14.45 -8.60 0.05
C LYS A 110 14.58 -7.49 -0.96
N VAL A 111 14.35 -6.25 -0.54
CA VAL A 111 14.44 -5.10 -1.43
C VAL A 111 15.91 -4.89 -1.80
N LYS A 112 16.19 -4.74 -3.09
CA LYS A 112 17.55 -4.41 -3.55
C LYS A 112 17.87 -2.96 -3.14
N LYS A 113 19.12 -2.71 -2.73
CA LYS A 113 19.62 -1.35 -2.49
C LYS A 113 19.48 -0.54 -3.77
N ILE A 114 18.72 0.55 -3.72
CA ILE A 114 18.65 1.56 -4.78
C ILE A 114 20.01 2.27 -4.85
N SER A 115 20.56 2.42 -6.06
CA SER A 115 21.95 2.78 -6.31
C SER A 115 22.13 4.01 -7.20
N THR A 116 21.21 4.24 -8.15
CA THR A 116 21.38 5.17 -9.26
C THR A 116 20.07 5.81 -9.68
N CYS A 117 20.14 6.98 -10.34
CA CYS A 117 19.00 7.56 -11.03
C CYS A 117 18.83 6.87 -12.38
N THR A 118 17.73 6.14 -12.55
CA THR A 118 17.39 5.43 -13.79
C THR A 118 16.93 6.41 -14.86
N SER A 119 16.11 7.39 -14.45
CA SER A 119 15.32 8.21 -15.36
C SER A 119 15.10 9.61 -14.80
N THR A 120 15.12 10.61 -15.68
CA THR A 120 14.84 12.01 -15.36
C THR A 120 13.73 12.47 -16.31
N LEU A 121 12.55 12.72 -15.76
CA LEU A 121 11.27 12.91 -16.46
C LEU A 121 10.84 14.38 -16.39
N PRO A 122 11.14 15.20 -17.42
CA PRO A 122 10.72 16.60 -17.48
C PRO A 122 9.24 16.72 -17.88
N GLY A 123 8.60 17.82 -17.48
CA GLY A 123 7.27 18.17 -17.97
C GLY A 123 6.50 19.18 -17.12
N HIS A 124 6.72 19.19 -15.80
CA HIS A 124 6.18 20.24 -14.94
C HIS A 124 6.89 21.57 -15.19
N THR A 125 6.13 22.66 -15.19
CA THR A 125 6.64 24.03 -15.43
C THR A 125 6.93 24.78 -14.12
N SER A 126 6.54 24.18 -12.98
CA SER A 126 6.76 24.66 -11.62
C SER A 126 7.23 23.53 -10.70
N SER A 127 7.36 23.82 -9.40
CA SER A 127 7.88 22.87 -8.41
C SER A 127 6.90 21.71 -8.18
N ILE A 128 7.41 20.47 -8.17
CA ILE A 128 6.63 19.30 -7.77
C ILE A 128 6.47 19.34 -6.24
N LEU A 129 5.22 19.38 -5.76
CA LEU A 129 4.89 19.53 -4.34
C LEU A 129 4.56 18.19 -3.69
N CYS A 130 3.90 17.30 -4.43
CA CYS A 130 3.51 15.98 -3.95
C CYS A 130 3.66 14.92 -5.04
N LEU A 131 3.89 13.67 -4.62
CA LEU A 131 3.89 12.51 -5.50
C LEU A 131 3.44 11.27 -4.72
N ALA A 132 2.85 10.32 -5.44
CA ALA A 132 2.45 9.02 -4.92
C ALA A 132 2.61 7.93 -5.98
N PHE A 133 3.20 6.80 -5.60
CA PHE A 133 3.07 5.55 -6.36
C PHE A 133 1.64 4.99 -6.24
N SER A 134 1.19 4.35 -7.31
CA SER A 134 -0.03 3.55 -7.32
C SER A 134 0.13 2.26 -6.50
N PRO A 135 -0.94 1.71 -5.90
CA PRO A 135 -0.85 0.50 -5.08
C PRO A 135 -0.24 -0.71 -5.81
N ASN A 136 -0.56 -0.86 -7.10
CA ASN A 136 -0.03 -1.92 -7.97
C ASN A 136 1.39 -1.63 -8.53
N SER A 137 1.98 -0.46 -8.24
CA SER A 137 3.28 0.00 -8.76
C SER A 137 3.42 0.08 -10.29
N SER A 138 2.34 0.22 -11.07
CA SER A 138 2.43 0.52 -12.52
C SER A 138 2.41 2.01 -12.84
N HIS A 139 1.75 2.81 -12.00
CA HIS A 139 1.52 4.22 -12.25
C HIS A 139 2.09 5.08 -11.12
N LEU A 140 2.44 6.31 -11.48
CA LEU A 140 2.98 7.31 -10.58
C LEU A 140 2.29 8.62 -10.88
N ALA A 141 1.80 9.31 -9.85
CA ALA A 141 1.14 10.60 -10.01
C ALA A 141 1.93 11.70 -9.30
N THR A 142 2.08 12.86 -9.94
CA THR A 142 2.78 14.03 -9.42
C THR A 142 1.91 15.27 -9.48
N GLY A 143 1.78 15.99 -8.35
CA GLY A 143 1.09 17.28 -8.26
C GLY A 143 2.09 18.43 -8.11
N SER A 144 1.82 19.54 -8.80
CA SER A 144 2.77 20.65 -8.97
C SER A 144 2.15 22.02 -8.71
N GLY A 145 3.02 22.99 -8.40
CA GLY A 145 2.70 24.42 -8.36
C GLY A 145 2.53 25.07 -9.74
N ASP A 146 2.30 24.29 -10.79
CA ASP A 146 1.86 24.73 -12.13
C ASP A 146 0.37 24.44 -12.38
N ASN A 147 -0.34 24.03 -11.33
CA ASN A 147 -1.75 23.65 -11.31
C ASN A 147 -2.06 22.35 -12.07
N THR A 148 -1.06 21.63 -12.56
CA THR A 148 -1.26 20.34 -13.25
C THR A 148 -0.99 19.15 -12.33
N VAL A 149 -1.70 18.05 -12.60
CA VAL A 149 -1.30 16.71 -12.13
C VAL A 149 -0.83 15.92 -13.34
N ARG A 150 0.28 15.20 -13.22
CA ARG A 150 0.75 14.29 -14.28
C ARG A 150 0.67 12.85 -13.80
N LEU A 151 0.12 12.00 -14.67
CA LEU A 151 0.18 10.54 -14.54
C LEU A 151 1.31 10.02 -15.43
N TRP A 152 2.12 9.12 -14.88
CA TRP A 152 3.28 8.52 -15.52
C TRP A 152 3.18 7.00 -15.44
N ASP A 153 3.54 6.30 -16.52
CA ASP A 153 3.82 4.86 -16.48
C ASP A 153 5.28 4.66 -16.07
N ILE A 154 5.50 3.85 -15.04
CA ILE A 154 6.83 3.59 -14.49
C ILE A 154 7.63 2.62 -15.39
N TYR A 155 6.94 1.75 -16.14
CA TYR A 155 7.58 0.73 -16.97
C TYR A 155 8.09 1.29 -18.30
N THR A 156 7.26 2.04 -19.04
CA THR A 156 7.73 2.78 -20.24
C THR A 156 8.43 4.09 -19.90
N GLN A 157 8.27 4.61 -18.67
CA GLN A 157 8.85 5.88 -18.21
C GLN A 157 8.30 7.09 -18.99
N THR A 158 7.03 7.01 -19.42
CA THR A 158 6.36 8.04 -20.23
C THR A 158 5.20 8.70 -19.48
N PRO A 159 4.84 9.97 -19.80
CA PRO A 159 3.61 10.58 -19.29
C PRO A 159 2.39 9.96 -19.98
N ILE A 160 1.46 9.42 -19.19
CA ILE A 160 0.16 8.89 -19.64
C ILE A 160 -0.79 10.06 -19.94
N ALA A 161 -0.91 10.98 -18.98
CA ALA A 161 -1.84 12.10 -19.04
C ALA A 161 -1.30 13.32 -18.29
N THR A 162 -1.70 14.51 -18.73
CA THR A 162 -1.50 15.78 -18.02
C THR A 162 -2.88 16.38 -17.74
N LEU A 163 -3.22 16.50 -16.47
CA LEU A 163 -4.53 16.83 -15.93
C LEU A 163 -4.52 18.31 -15.54
N ASN A 164 -5.42 19.09 -16.14
CA ASN A 164 -5.37 20.56 -16.15
C ASN A 164 -6.61 21.21 -15.50
N ASP A 165 -7.42 20.41 -14.81
CA ASP A 165 -8.73 20.82 -14.28
C ASP A 165 -8.61 21.66 -12.99
N HIS A 166 -7.45 21.59 -12.32
CA HIS A 166 -7.13 22.42 -11.15
C HIS A 166 -6.78 23.86 -11.54
N LYS A 167 -7.27 24.82 -10.75
CA LYS A 167 -7.09 26.26 -11.00
C LYS A 167 -5.96 26.89 -10.18
N SER A 168 -5.34 26.13 -9.29
CA SER A 168 -4.26 26.57 -8.40
C SER A 168 -3.38 25.38 -8.00
N TRP A 169 -2.36 25.62 -7.16
CA TRP A 169 -1.34 24.61 -6.82
C TRP A 169 -1.95 23.33 -6.25
N VAL A 170 -1.54 22.18 -6.76
CA VAL A 170 -1.96 20.87 -6.27
C VAL A 170 -1.11 20.50 -5.07
N LEU A 171 -1.74 20.29 -3.92
CA LEU A 171 -1.07 20.05 -2.64
C LEU A 171 -1.01 18.56 -2.29
N VAL A 172 -2.03 17.79 -2.70
CA VAL A 172 -2.16 16.37 -2.38
C VAL A 172 -2.67 15.57 -3.58
N VAL A 173 -2.07 14.40 -3.76
CA VAL A 173 -2.38 13.42 -4.81
C VAL A 173 -2.35 12.04 -4.15
N LEU A 174 -3.41 11.27 -4.31
CA LEU A 174 -3.62 9.98 -3.63
C LEU A 174 -4.34 9.00 -4.57
N PHE A 175 -3.87 7.75 -4.61
CA PHE A 175 -4.56 6.64 -5.29
C PHE A 175 -5.53 5.94 -4.32
N SER A 176 -6.65 5.44 -4.83
CA SER A 176 -7.54 4.56 -4.05
C SER A 176 -6.87 3.21 -3.76
N PRO A 177 -7.18 2.52 -2.64
CA PRO A 177 -6.58 1.22 -2.32
C PRO A 177 -6.88 0.10 -3.34
N ASP A 178 -7.95 0.25 -4.13
CA ASP A 178 -8.30 -0.64 -5.24
C ASP A 178 -7.66 -0.25 -6.60
N ASN A 179 -6.84 0.81 -6.62
CA ASN A 179 -6.15 1.33 -7.79
C ASN A 179 -7.07 1.80 -8.95
N LYS A 180 -8.39 1.95 -8.77
CA LYS A 180 -9.27 2.46 -9.84
C LYS A 180 -9.31 4.00 -9.94
N PHE A 181 -9.16 4.69 -8.82
CA PHE A 181 -9.33 6.14 -8.72
C PHE A 181 -8.06 6.86 -8.29
N LEU A 182 -7.85 8.05 -8.84
CA LEU A 182 -6.89 9.04 -8.37
C LEU A 182 -7.66 10.24 -7.83
N ALA A 183 -7.50 10.55 -6.54
CA ALA A 183 -8.02 11.77 -5.94
C ALA A 183 -6.91 12.82 -5.81
N THR A 184 -7.20 14.05 -6.21
CA THR A 184 -6.26 15.17 -6.18
C THR A 184 -6.93 16.41 -5.60
N ALA A 185 -6.20 17.21 -4.83
CA ALA A 185 -6.73 18.44 -4.27
C ALA A 185 -5.64 19.49 -4.03
N GLY A 186 -6.06 20.75 -3.91
CA GLY A 186 -5.12 21.85 -3.76
C GLY A 186 -5.73 23.17 -3.33
N MET A 187 -5.04 24.24 -3.72
CA MET A 187 -5.37 25.60 -3.30
C MET A 187 -6.65 26.16 -3.92
N ASP A 188 -7.25 25.49 -4.90
CA ASP A 188 -8.50 25.89 -5.56
C ASP A 188 -9.77 25.37 -4.84
N SER A 189 -9.62 24.78 -3.66
CA SER A 189 -10.71 24.28 -2.78
C SER A 189 -11.53 23.11 -3.33
N ASN A 190 -11.18 22.57 -4.50
CA ASN A 190 -11.85 21.44 -5.13
C ASN A 190 -11.08 20.14 -4.92
N VAL A 191 -11.79 19.01 -4.97
CA VAL A 191 -11.18 17.68 -5.04
C VAL A 191 -11.59 17.04 -6.37
N CYS A 192 -10.63 16.85 -7.26
CA CYS A 192 -10.85 16.22 -8.56
C CYS A 192 -10.59 14.71 -8.46
N ILE A 193 -11.47 13.91 -9.06
CA ILE A 193 -11.34 12.45 -9.11
C ILE A 193 -11.17 12.02 -10.56
N TYR A 194 -10.13 11.23 -10.83
CA TYR A 194 -9.82 10.69 -12.15
C TYR A 194 -9.79 9.15 -12.14
N GLU A 195 -9.99 8.56 -13.30
CA GLU A 195 -9.66 7.15 -13.57
C GLU A 195 -8.14 6.99 -13.72
N THR A 196 -7.54 6.03 -13.00
CA THR A 196 -6.07 5.86 -12.94
C THR A 196 -5.42 5.46 -14.25
N HIS A 197 -6.11 4.66 -15.06
CA HIS A 197 -5.58 4.10 -16.31
C HIS A 197 -5.64 5.07 -17.50
N THR A 198 -6.62 5.97 -17.51
CA THR A 198 -6.87 6.89 -18.64
C THR A 198 -6.54 8.34 -18.32
N GLY A 199 -6.47 8.71 -17.03
CA GLY A 199 -6.44 10.10 -16.59
C GLY A 199 -7.75 10.86 -16.84
N LYS A 200 -8.84 10.19 -17.20
CA LYS A 200 -10.12 10.87 -17.44
C LYS A 200 -10.72 11.39 -16.13
N LEU A 201 -11.10 12.67 -16.11
CA LEU A 201 -11.88 13.26 -15.01
C LEU A 201 -13.25 12.54 -14.91
N LEU A 202 -13.56 12.03 -13.73
CA LEU A 202 -14.83 11.36 -13.42
C LEU A 202 -15.78 12.28 -12.64
N ASN A 203 -15.26 13.00 -11.65
CA ASN A 203 -16.05 13.88 -10.79
C ASN A 203 -15.21 15.02 -10.23
N THR A 204 -15.85 16.10 -9.79
CA THR A 204 -15.24 17.21 -9.05
C THR A 204 -16.09 17.50 -7.82
N LEU A 205 -15.56 17.16 -6.66
CA LEU A 205 -16.19 17.40 -5.37
C LEU A 205 -15.94 18.85 -4.97
N THR A 206 -17.01 19.59 -4.67
CA THR A 206 -16.96 21.02 -4.36
C THR A 206 -17.60 21.31 -3.00
N GLY A 207 -17.19 22.40 -2.34
CA GLY A 207 -17.84 22.90 -1.13
C GLY A 207 -16.93 23.27 0.04
N HIS A 208 -15.64 22.93 0.01
CA HIS A 208 -14.68 23.52 0.94
C HIS A 208 -14.62 25.04 0.73
N LYS A 209 -14.51 25.81 1.82
CA LYS A 209 -14.51 27.28 1.81
C LYS A 209 -13.13 27.89 1.61
N LYS A 210 -12.08 27.06 1.66
CA LYS A 210 -10.66 27.41 1.49
C LYS A 210 -9.91 26.19 0.93
N GLU A 211 -8.64 26.41 0.61
CA GLU A 211 -7.65 25.41 0.18
C GLU A 211 -7.79 24.05 0.90
N VAL A 212 -7.82 22.95 0.12
CA VAL A 212 -7.82 21.58 0.63
C VAL A 212 -6.38 21.14 0.84
N THR A 213 -6.06 20.69 2.06
CA THR A 213 -4.68 20.41 2.49
C THR A 213 -4.34 18.92 2.44
N THR A 214 -5.32 18.05 2.61
CA THR A 214 -5.08 16.60 2.81
C THR A 214 -6.32 15.77 2.42
N LEU A 215 -6.09 14.54 1.99
CA LEU A 215 -7.08 13.56 1.53
C LEU A 215 -6.78 12.19 2.17
N CYS A 216 -7.80 11.40 2.45
CA CYS A 216 -7.67 9.98 2.81
C CYS A 216 -8.88 9.18 2.32
N PHE A 217 -8.65 8.11 1.55
CA PHE A 217 -9.72 7.17 1.19
C PHE A 217 -10.11 6.30 2.39
N GLU A 218 -11.35 5.82 2.36
CA GLU A 218 -11.76 4.72 3.22
C GLU A 218 -10.98 3.42 2.90
N PRO A 219 -10.49 2.69 3.92
CA PRO A 219 -9.90 1.36 3.73
C PRO A 219 -10.90 0.36 3.13
N LEU A 220 -10.45 -0.37 2.11
CA LEU A 220 -11.28 -1.28 1.33
C LEU A 220 -12.03 -2.33 2.17
N HIS A 221 -11.41 -2.80 3.26
CA HIS A 221 -11.98 -3.85 4.11
C HIS A 221 -13.15 -3.39 4.99
N LEU A 222 -13.40 -2.08 5.09
CA LEU A 222 -14.56 -1.49 5.77
C LEU A 222 -15.79 -1.38 4.86
N LEU A 223 -15.61 -1.48 3.55
CA LEU A 223 -16.70 -1.39 2.58
C LEU A 223 -17.60 -2.62 2.69
N LYS A 224 -18.92 -2.40 2.66
CA LYS A 224 -19.90 -3.48 2.75
C LYS A 224 -20.16 -4.09 1.36
N GLU A 225 -20.72 -5.30 1.36
CA GLU A 225 -21.23 -5.92 0.13
C GLU A 225 -22.45 -5.14 -0.42
N GLU A 226 -23.21 -4.47 0.46
CA GLU A 226 -24.25 -3.47 0.14
C GLU A 226 -23.73 -2.29 -0.69
N ASP A 227 -22.44 -1.94 -0.53
CA ASP A 227 -21.77 -0.81 -1.20
C ASP A 227 -21.11 -1.22 -2.55
N ILE A 228 -21.30 -2.48 -2.99
CA ILE A 228 -20.89 -2.94 -4.32
C ILE A 228 -22.07 -2.74 -5.28
N GLU A 229 -22.03 -1.67 -6.09
CA GLU A 229 -23.03 -1.45 -7.14
C GLU A 229 -22.81 -2.47 -8.28
N ASN A 230 -23.53 -3.59 -8.21
CA ASN A 230 -23.71 -4.50 -9.33
C ASN A 230 -24.43 -3.74 -10.46
N ASN A 231 -23.72 -3.54 -11.59
CA ASN A 231 -24.12 -2.60 -12.63
C ASN A 231 -25.30 -3.11 -13.48
N VAL A 232 -26.50 -2.94 -12.94
CA VAL A 232 -27.80 -3.14 -13.61
C VAL A 232 -28.63 -1.86 -13.42
N ASP A 233 -29.35 -1.44 -14.47
CA ASP A 233 -30.34 -0.35 -14.46
C ASP A 233 -29.91 1.11 -14.22
N HIS A 234 -28.76 1.53 -14.79
CA HIS A 234 -28.53 2.96 -15.10
C HIS A 234 -28.51 3.35 -16.60
N VAL A 235 -28.59 2.40 -17.53
CA VAL A 235 -28.76 2.69 -18.98
C VAL A 235 -30.24 2.99 -19.33
N ASN A 236 -31.19 2.27 -18.72
CA ASN A 236 -32.60 2.31 -19.12
C ASN A 236 -33.36 3.57 -18.65
N LYS A 237 -33.06 4.10 -17.45
CA LYS A 237 -33.73 5.29 -16.90
C LYS A 237 -33.49 6.58 -17.69
N ARG A 238 -32.45 6.65 -18.54
CA ARG A 238 -32.22 7.78 -19.47
C ARG A 238 -33.01 7.71 -20.79
N LYS A 239 -33.90 6.73 -20.96
CA LYS A 239 -34.81 6.60 -22.13
C LYS A 239 -36.30 6.69 -21.81
N ILE A 240 -36.66 6.90 -20.53
CA ILE A 240 -38.06 6.96 -20.08
C ILE A 240 -38.47 8.39 -19.69
N ASN A 241 -37.58 9.15 -19.04
CA ASN A 241 -37.83 10.54 -18.64
C ASN A 241 -37.69 11.54 -19.82
N SER A 242 -38.45 11.32 -20.91
CA SER A 242 -38.63 12.28 -22.01
C SER A 242 -40.02 12.23 -22.64
N ASN A 243 -41.01 11.75 -21.90
CA ASN A 243 -42.45 11.86 -22.13
C ASN A 243 -43.12 11.97 -20.74
N GLU A 244 -44.36 12.46 -20.68
CA GLU A 244 -45.15 12.75 -19.47
C GLU A 244 -44.80 14.06 -18.71
N GLU A 245 -45.05 15.19 -19.37
CA GLU A 245 -45.72 16.33 -18.73
C GLU A 245 -46.93 16.76 -19.58
N ILE A 246 -47.89 17.44 -18.96
CA ILE A 246 -49.19 17.89 -19.51
C ILE A 246 -50.18 16.74 -19.76
N ASP A 247 -51.00 16.43 -18.75
CA ASP A 247 -52.41 16.07 -19.00
C ASP A 247 -53.31 16.39 -17.78
N GLN A 248 -54.09 17.49 -17.88
CA GLN A 248 -55.21 17.82 -16.99
C GLN A 248 -56.21 18.75 -17.71
N SER A 249 -57.21 18.19 -18.38
CA SER A 249 -58.62 18.58 -18.18
C SER A 249 -59.59 17.76 -19.04
N ASP A 250 -60.47 17.03 -18.35
CA ASP A 250 -61.92 16.98 -18.60
C ASP A 250 -62.54 16.65 -19.98
N ASN A 251 -63.34 15.58 -19.92
CA ASN A 251 -64.70 15.47 -20.44
C ASN A 251 -64.99 15.13 -21.93
N ALA A 252 -65.48 13.89 -22.06
CA ALA A 252 -66.82 13.58 -22.59
C ALA A 252 -67.06 13.42 -24.11
N ASN A 253 -67.18 12.14 -24.48
CA ASN A 253 -68.31 11.56 -25.21
C ASN A 253 -68.44 11.67 -26.75
N LYS A 254 -69.15 10.65 -27.27
CA LYS A 254 -69.79 10.52 -28.60
C LYS A 254 -68.91 10.35 -29.85
N LYS A 255 -68.97 9.10 -30.35
CA LYS A 255 -68.94 8.74 -31.78
C LYS A 255 -69.72 9.74 -32.65
N ILE A 256 -69.20 10.06 -33.83
CA ILE A 256 -69.97 10.34 -35.05
C ILE A 256 -69.17 9.80 -36.25
N LYS A 257 -69.87 9.26 -37.26
CA LYS A 257 -69.30 8.95 -38.58
C LYS A 257 -69.62 10.12 -39.51
N LYS A 258 -68.71 10.47 -40.43
CA LYS A 258 -68.95 10.33 -41.87
C LYS A 258 -67.71 10.62 -42.72
N ASN A 259 -67.80 10.18 -43.97
CA ASN A 259 -66.88 10.46 -45.07
C ASN A 259 -67.07 11.93 -45.52
N ASP A 260 -66.22 12.43 -46.42
CA ASP A 260 -66.58 12.50 -47.84
C ASP A 260 -65.33 12.81 -48.70
N GLU A 261 -65.50 12.82 -50.02
CA GLU A 261 -64.46 12.75 -51.06
C GLU A 261 -63.90 14.14 -51.45
N ASN A 262 -62.70 14.20 -52.04
CA ASN A 262 -62.52 14.46 -53.49
C ASN A 262 -61.04 14.61 -53.92
N ASP A 263 -60.80 14.38 -55.22
CA ASP A 263 -59.52 14.56 -55.90
C ASP A 263 -59.15 16.04 -56.15
N VAL A 264 -57.89 16.30 -56.53
CA VAL A 264 -57.55 16.87 -57.85
C VAL A 264 -56.03 16.79 -58.09
N ILE A 265 -55.65 16.41 -59.32
CA ILE A 265 -54.28 16.41 -59.87
C ILE A 265 -54.23 17.51 -60.94
N ILE A 266 -53.08 18.17 -61.21
CA ILE A 266 -52.53 18.47 -62.57
C ILE A 266 -51.44 19.59 -62.60
N ASN A 267 -50.32 19.28 -63.28
CA ASN A 267 -49.31 20.11 -63.97
C ASN A 267 -48.52 21.27 -63.31
N GLY A 268 -47.25 21.37 -63.72
CA GLY A 268 -46.41 22.58 -63.69
C GLY A 268 -44.96 22.28 -64.11
N LYS A 269 -44.45 22.91 -65.17
CA LYS A 269 -43.02 22.92 -65.57
C LYS A 269 -42.46 24.33 -65.38
N ASP A 270 -41.14 24.48 -65.27
CA ASP A 270 -40.32 25.23 -66.25
C ASP A 270 -38.81 25.23 -65.89
N ASN A 271 -37.98 25.91 -66.67
CA ASN A 271 -36.57 25.54 -66.94
C ASN A 271 -35.62 26.75 -67.12
N TYR A 272 -34.47 26.75 -66.42
CA TYR A 272 -33.22 27.47 -66.79
C TYR A 272 -33.29 29.02 -66.89
N PRO A 273 -32.20 29.79 -67.21
CA PRO A 273 -30.82 29.41 -67.57
C PRO A 273 -29.64 30.14 -66.87
N SER A 274 -28.47 29.49 -66.87
CA SER A 274 -27.09 30.04 -67.03
C SER A 274 -26.07 28.93 -66.71
N GLY A 275 -24.81 28.91 -67.19
CA GLY A 275 -24.11 29.71 -68.21
C GLY A 275 -22.87 28.90 -68.67
N GLN A 276 -22.49 29.01 -69.94
CA GLN A 276 -21.55 28.07 -70.61
C GLN A 276 -20.08 28.21 -70.17
N HIS A 277 -19.31 27.10 -70.23
CA HIS A 277 -18.25 26.92 -71.26
C HIS A 277 -17.85 25.42 -71.41
N LYS A 278 -17.11 25.08 -72.48
CA LYS A 278 -16.81 23.70 -72.93
C LYS A 278 -15.32 23.49 -73.28
N ASP A 279 -14.99 22.21 -73.56
CA ASP A 279 -13.83 21.65 -74.31
C ASP A 279 -12.64 21.14 -73.46
N LYS A 280 -11.97 20.01 -73.77
CA LYS A 280 -12.22 18.90 -74.76
C LYS A 280 -11.45 17.60 -74.38
N MET A 281 -12.01 16.45 -74.79
CA MET A 281 -11.42 15.12 -75.15
C MET A 281 -9.91 14.85 -74.89
N MET A 282 -9.48 13.80 -74.16
CA MET A 282 -9.44 12.32 -74.44
C MET A 282 -8.21 11.82 -75.25
N PRO A 283 -7.77 10.53 -75.18
CA PRO A 283 -7.97 9.45 -74.17
C PRO A 283 -6.69 8.55 -73.91
N THR A 284 -6.88 7.38 -73.23
CA THR A 284 -6.03 6.14 -73.22
C THR A 284 -4.63 6.19 -72.56
N GLU A 285 -4.07 5.14 -71.94
CA GLU A 285 -4.45 3.72 -71.70
C GLU A 285 -4.59 3.43 -70.16
N GLY A 286 -5.21 2.35 -69.64
CA GLY A 286 -4.68 0.97 -69.51
C GLY A 286 -3.92 0.80 -68.16
N GLU A 287 -4.20 -0.13 -67.23
CA GLU A 287 -5.05 -1.33 -67.21
C GLU A 287 -5.75 -1.59 -65.84
N THR A 288 -6.88 -2.31 -65.96
CA THR A 288 -7.57 -3.30 -65.10
C THR A 288 -6.92 -3.89 -63.81
N THR A 289 -7.64 -4.47 -62.83
CA THR A 289 -9.03 -5.05 -62.82
C THR A 289 -9.69 -5.13 -61.42
N ASN A 290 -11.03 -5.02 -61.38
CA ASN A 290 -12.06 -5.89 -60.71
C ASN A 290 -11.71 -6.82 -59.50
N SER A 291 -12.62 -7.25 -58.59
CA SER A 291 -14.03 -6.94 -58.17
C SER A 291 -14.44 -7.95 -57.04
N LYS A 292 -15.68 -8.27 -56.57
CA LYS A 292 -17.12 -7.96 -56.81
C LYS A 292 -17.99 -8.55 -55.67
N ASN A 293 -19.05 -7.86 -55.20
CA ASN A 293 -20.41 -8.36 -54.81
C ASN A 293 -20.57 -9.55 -53.79
N ASN A 294 -21.73 -9.92 -53.19
CA ASN A 294 -23.11 -9.38 -53.11
C ASN A 294 -23.84 -9.87 -51.83
N SER A 295 -25.13 -9.49 -51.64
CA SER A 295 -26.00 -9.86 -50.51
C SER A 295 -27.13 -10.87 -50.83
N LYS A 296 -27.69 -11.58 -49.81
CA LYS A 296 -29.17 -11.68 -49.49
C LYS A 296 -29.64 -12.84 -48.54
N ASN A 297 -30.66 -12.50 -47.74
CA ASN A 297 -31.89 -13.24 -47.31
C ASN A 297 -31.92 -14.54 -46.45
N ASN A 298 -32.54 -14.39 -45.26
CA ASN A 298 -33.64 -15.18 -44.63
C ASN A 298 -33.90 -16.68 -44.93
N SER A 299 -34.08 -17.46 -43.85
CA SER A 299 -35.23 -18.40 -43.67
C SER A 299 -35.51 -18.72 -42.18
N LYS A 300 -36.65 -19.35 -41.86
CA LYS A 300 -37.06 -19.79 -40.50
C LYS A 300 -37.18 -21.32 -40.43
N ARG A 301 -36.83 -21.94 -39.29
CA ARG A 301 -37.52 -23.10 -38.69
C ARG A 301 -37.03 -23.42 -37.27
N ASN A 302 -37.90 -24.01 -36.45
CA ASN A 302 -37.58 -24.52 -35.11
C ASN A 302 -37.07 -25.97 -35.18
N ILE A 303 -36.22 -26.37 -34.23
CA ILE A 303 -36.15 -27.72 -33.62
C ILE A 303 -35.28 -27.64 -32.35
N SER A 304 -35.66 -28.39 -31.33
CA SER A 304 -34.89 -28.74 -30.13
C SER A 304 -34.85 -30.29 -30.07
N PRO A 305 -33.89 -30.96 -29.37
CA PRO A 305 -33.23 -30.52 -28.14
C PRO A 305 -31.71 -30.78 -28.03
N ASN A 306 -31.17 -30.46 -26.85
CA ASN A 306 -29.95 -30.97 -26.21
C ASN A 306 -28.66 -31.08 -27.04
N ASN A 307 -27.70 -30.20 -26.72
CA ASN A 307 -26.41 -30.70 -26.22
C ASN A 307 -25.75 -29.71 -25.26
N THR A 308 -25.16 -30.22 -24.18
CA THR A 308 -24.44 -29.42 -23.17
C THR A 308 -23.00 -29.16 -23.59
N GLN A 309 -22.65 -27.91 -23.90
CA GLN A 309 -21.27 -27.44 -23.93
C GLN A 309 -21.16 -26.05 -23.30
N ASN A 310 -20.25 -25.93 -22.33
CA ASN A 310 -20.01 -24.69 -21.59
C ASN A 310 -19.23 -23.71 -22.46
N ASN A 311 -19.80 -22.52 -22.72
CA ASN A 311 -19.07 -21.39 -23.27
C ASN A 311 -18.95 -20.28 -22.21
N THR A 312 -17.78 -20.20 -21.59
CA THR A 312 -17.42 -19.17 -20.62
C THR A 312 -17.15 -17.83 -21.32
N THR A 313 -18.21 -17.02 -21.51
CA THR A 313 -18.04 -15.62 -21.92
C THR A 313 -17.61 -14.78 -20.73
N SER A 314 -16.33 -14.42 -20.65
CA SER A 314 -15.79 -13.54 -19.62
C SER A 314 -16.23 -12.09 -19.82
N THR A 315 -17.42 -11.75 -19.34
CA THR A 315 -17.87 -10.37 -19.22
C THR A 315 -17.05 -9.65 -18.14
N ASN A 316 -16.23 -8.69 -18.53
CA ASN A 316 -15.52 -7.79 -17.61
C ASN A 316 -16.51 -6.86 -16.90
N CYS A 317 -17.18 -7.36 -15.87
CA CYS A 317 -18.02 -6.57 -14.98
C CYS A 317 -17.12 -5.62 -14.18
N SER A 318 -17.14 -4.33 -14.52
CA SER A 318 -16.51 -3.28 -13.74
C SER A 318 -17.31 -3.02 -12.46
N TYR A 319 -17.00 -3.79 -11.41
CA TYR A 319 -17.58 -3.59 -10.08
C TYR A 319 -17.19 -2.22 -9.52
N PHE A 320 -18.16 -1.32 -9.46
CA PHE A 320 -18.05 -0.03 -8.80
C PHE A 320 -18.32 -0.23 -7.31
N VAL A 321 -17.26 -0.12 -6.50
CA VAL A 321 -17.38 -0.15 -5.05
C VAL A 321 -17.51 1.29 -4.57
N ARG A 322 -18.64 1.62 -3.95
CA ARG A 322 -18.99 2.95 -3.44
C ARG A 322 -18.04 3.35 -2.30
N SER A 323 -16.91 3.90 -2.68
CA SER A 323 -15.80 4.21 -1.76
C SER A 323 -15.94 5.64 -1.23
N ARG A 324 -15.86 5.82 0.08
CA ARG A 324 -15.85 7.16 0.70
C ARG A 324 -14.45 7.79 0.64
N LEU A 325 -14.40 9.11 0.50
CA LEU A 325 -13.19 9.92 0.50
C LEU A 325 -13.32 11.04 1.54
N ALA A 326 -12.46 11.01 2.55
CA ALA A 326 -12.29 12.14 3.46
C ALA A 326 -11.40 13.19 2.80
N SER A 327 -11.86 14.45 2.80
CA SER A 327 -11.09 15.64 2.42
C SER A 327 -11.10 16.65 3.55
N ALA A 328 -9.96 17.27 3.86
CA ALA A 328 -9.90 18.29 4.91
C ALA A 328 -9.20 19.56 4.43
N GLY A 329 -9.66 20.69 4.96
CA GLY A 329 -9.28 22.00 4.47
C GLY A 329 -8.73 22.96 5.52
N LYS A 330 -8.20 24.06 5.01
CA LYS A 330 -7.84 25.28 5.74
C LYS A 330 -9.06 25.99 6.36
N ASP A 331 -10.26 25.53 6.03
CA ASP A 331 -11.53 25.98 6.63
C ASP A 331 -11.86 25.32 7.98
N GLY A 332 -11.05 24.37 8.46
CA GLY A 332 -11.26 23.68 9.74
C GLY A 332 -12.32 22.57 9.69
N SER A 333 -12.80 22.23 8.49
CA SER A 333 -13.76 21.15 8.25
C SER A 333 -13.13 19.93 7.58
N ILE A 334 -13.68 18.76 7.88
CA ILE A 334 -13.46 17.52 7.13
C ILE A 334 -14.79 17.17 6.46
N ARG A 335 -14.75 16.87 5.18
CA ARG A 335 -15.89 16.39 4.41
C ARG A 335 -15.67 14.93 4.06
N ILE A 336 -16.66 14.11 4.35
CA ILE A 336 -16.71 12.71 3.94
C ILE A 336 -17.61 12.67 2.72
N ASN A 337 -17.05 12.39 1.56
CA ASN A 337 -17.75 12.46 0.28
C ASN A 337 -17.83 11.08 -0.35
N ASN A 338 -18.96 10.74 -0.95
CA ASN A 338 -19.05 9.59 -1.85
C ASN A 338 -18.56 10.02 -3.25
N ILE A 339 -17.56 9.28 -3.76
CA ILE A 339 -16.83 9.61 -4.99
C ILE A 339 -17.74 9.72 -6.22
N LEU A 340 -18.75 8.85 -6.33
CA LEU A 340 -19.54 8.69 -7.56
C LEU A 340 -20.78 9.60 -7.59
N SER A 341 -21.44 9.81 -6.45
CA SER A 341 -22.68 10.61 -6.35
C SER A 341 -22.44 12.13 -6.24
N ASN A 342 -21.20 12.56 -5.96
CA ASN A 342 -20.90 13.93 -5.51
C ASN A 342 -21.69 14.34 -4.24
N SER A 343 -22.14 13.36 -3.44
CA SER A 343 -22.77 13.62 -2.14
C SER A 343 -21.72 13.84 -1.06
N VAL A 344 -21.95 14.86 -0.23
CA VAL A 344 -21.23 15.04 1.03
C VAL A 344 -22.04 14.28 2.08
N ASP A 345 -21.57 13.08 2.43
CA ASP A 345 -22.26 12.17 3.33
C ASP A 345 -22.18 12.66 4.79
N GLN A 346 -21.06 13.27 5.20
CA GLN A 346 -20.87 13.92 6.50
C GLN A 346 -19.93 15.13 6.43
N ILE A 347 -20.10 16.09 7.35
CA ILE A 347 -19.18 17.23 7.56
C ILE A 347 -18.77 17.30 9.03
N LEU A 348 -17.55 16.84 9.33
CA LEU A 348 -16.97 16.93 10.66
C LEU A 348 -16.43 18.35 10.86
N THR A 349 -16.88 19.03 11.92
CA THR A 349 -16.43 20.39 12.26
C THR A 349 -16.01 20.48 13.71
N GLY A 350 -15.06 21.37 14.01
CA GLY A 350 -14.63 21.64 15.38
C GLY A 350 -13.13 21.83 15.57
N HIS A 351 -12.29 21.66 14.55
CA HIS A 351 -10.96 22.26 14.55
C HIS A 351 -11.10 23.79 14.41
N SER A 352 -10.31 24.57 15.15
CA SER A 352 -10.39 26.03 15.12
C SER A 352 -9.42 26.68 14.13
N ASP A 353 -8.48 25.90 13.57
CA ASP A 353 -7.53 26.34 12.54
C ASP A 353 -7.23 25.19 11.55
N THR A 354 -6.40 25.48 10.54
CA THR A 354 -6.13 24.62 9.37
C THR A 354 -5.82 23.18 9.75
N ILE A 355 -6.57 22.22 9.19
CA ILE A 355 -6.25 20.80 9.30
C ILE A 355 -5.02 20.50 8.44
N THR A 356 -4.05 19.75 8.97
CA THR A 356 -2.74 19.51 8.37
C THR A 356 -2.61 18.11 7.78
N CYS A 357 -3.11 17.09 8.48
CA CYS A 357 -3.16 15.70 8.04
C CYS A 357 -4.45 15.05 8.54
N ILE A 358 -4.99 14.12 7.74
CA ILE A 358 -6.07 13.20 8.15
C ILE A 358 -5.68 11.77 7.80
N LEU A 359 -6.10 10.80 8.61
CA LEU A 359 -5.86 9.37 8.41
C LEU A 359 -7.11 8.58 8.83
N TRP A 360 -7.48 7.56 8.06
CA TRP A 360 -8.59 6.68 8.36
C TRP A 360 -8.07 5.44 9.12
N SER A 361 -8.74 5.07 10.21
CA SER A 361 -8.44 3.86 11.00
C SER A 361 -8.76 2.60 10.20
N GLY A 362 -7.91 1.59 10.32
CA GLY A 362 -8.20 0.27 9.76
C GLY A 362 -8.85 -0.70 10.76
N ARG A 363 -9.21 -0.25 11.97
CA ARG A 363 -9.53 -1.16 13.09
C ARG A 363 -10.92 -1.81 13.02
N ASP A 364 -11.97 -1.00 13.10
CA ASP A 364 -13.32 -1.49 13.41
C ASP A 364 -14.22 -1.47 12.16
N THR A 365 -14.77 -2.62 11.77
CA THR A 365 -15.71 -2.75 10.63
C THR A 365 -17.07 -2.10 10.87
N GLU A 366 -17.43 -1.84 12.13
CA GLU A 366 -18.69 -1.21 12.51
C GLU A 366 -18.55 0.30 12.75
N ASN A 367 -17.41 0.72 13.31
CA ASN A 367 -17.15 2.09 13.76
C ASN A 367 -15.97 2.71 13.00
N SER A 368 -16.21 3.06 11.73
CA SER A 368 -15.28 3.77 10.85
C SER A 368 -14.71 5.01 11.56
N THR A 369 -13.46 4.94 12.02
CA THR A 369 -12.83 6.00 12.84
C THR A 369 -11.86 6.82 11.98
N LEU A 370 -11.87 8.15 12.15
CA LEU A 370 -10.95 9.07 11.47
C LEU A 370 -10.10 9.84 12.48
N TYR A 371 -8.82 10.01 12.16
CA TYR A 371 -7.86 10.83 12.90
C TYR A 371 -7.55 12.12 12.12
N SER A 372 -7.46 13.25 12.80
CA SER A 372 -7.06 14.54 12.19
C SER A 372 -6.12 15.34 13.09
N SER A 373 -5.16 16.04 12.48
CA SER A 373 -4.26 16.98 13.15
C SER A 373 -4.44 18.39 12.62
N SER A 374 -4.21 19.41 13.44
CA SER A 374 -4.38 20.82 13.05
C SER A 374 -3.30 21.74 13.60
N ARG A 375 -3.22 22.95 13.04
CA ARG A 375 -2.48 24.09 13.59
C ARG A 375 -3.09 24.63 14.89
N ASP A 376 -4.31 24.22 15.27
CA ASP A 376 -4.88 24.52 16.59
C ASP A 376 -4.23 23.75 17.78
N THR A 377 -3.08 23.12 17.53
CA THR A 377 -2.28 22.26 18.42
C THR A 377 -2.99 20.99 18.92
N THR A 378 -4.18 20.70 18.40
CA THR A 378 -4.95 19.50 18.76
C THR A 378 -4.84 18.37 17.74
N ILE A 379 -5.10 17.15 18.22
CA ILE A 379 -5.36 15.98 17.38
C ILE A 379 -6.73 15.45 17.78
N LYS A 380 -7.59 15.19 16.81
CA LYS A 380 -8.98 14.78 17.04
C LYS A 380 -9.26 13.42 16.43
N ILE A 381 -10.16 12.70 17.09
CA ILE A 381 -10.56 11.35 16.75
C ILE A 381 -12.07 11.36 16.61
N TRP A 382 -12.57 10.94 15.46
CA TRP A 382 -13.97 11.10 15.06
C TRP A 382 -14.59 9.75 14.69
N ASN A 383 -15.87 9.56 15.01
CA ASN A 383 -16.67 8.51 14.40
C ASN A 383 -17.22 9.04 13.07
N VAL A 384 -16.83 8.43 11.95
CA VAL A 384 -17.30 8.83 10.61
C VAL A 384 -18.78 8.51 10.41
N ASN A 385 -19.28 7.44 11.05
CA ASN A 385 -20.65 6.96 10.85
C ASN A 385 -21.68 7.79 11.66
N GLU A 386 -21.30 8.27 12.84
CA GLU A 386 -22.14 9.17 13.67
C GLU A 386 -21.86 10.66 13.44
N GLY A 387 -20.70 11.02 12.87
CA GLY A 387 -20.21 12.40 12.82
C GLY A 387 -19.65 12.94 14.16
N THR A 388 -19.56 12.10 15.19
CA THR A 388 -19.21 12.51 16.57
C THR A 388 -17.71 12.66 16.81
N LEU A 389 -17.34 13.53 17.74
CA LEU A 389 -15.97 13.67 18.24
C LEU A 389 -15.76 12.71 19.42
N ILE A 390 -14.98 11.64 19.20
CA ILE A 390 -14.65 10.62 20.22
C ILE A 390 -13.62 11.17 21.21
N TYR A 391 -12.56 11.83 20.72
CA TYR A 391 -11.45 12.26 21.56
C TYR A 391 -10.75 13.52 21.02
N ASN A 392 -10.19 14.32 21.93
CA ASN A 392 -9.57 15.62 21.65
C ASN A 392 -8.25 15.75 22.42
N PHE A 393 -7.14 15.39 21.78
CA PHE A 393 -5.81 15.39 22.36
C PHE A 393 -5.20 16.80 22.34
N LYS A 394 -4.78 17.30 23.50
CA LYS A 394 -4.14 18.62 23.67
C LYS A 394 -2.74 18.53 24.29
N GLY A 395 -1.89 17.64 23.76
CA GLY A 395 -0.51 17.45 24.25
C GLY A 395 0.55 18.35 23.59
N HIS A 396 0.33 18.81 22.35
CA HIS A 396 1.28 19.64 21.61
C HIS A 396 1.18 21.11 22.00
N LYS A 397 2.33 21.79 22.08
CA LYS A 397 2.42 23.23 22.40
C LYS A 397 2.38 24.16 21.18
N HIS A 398 2.50 23.60 19.98
CA HIS A 398 2.59 24.33 18.72
C HIS A 398 1.86 23.54 17.63
N TRP A 399 1.87 24.05 16.41
CA TRP A 399 1.18 23.45 15.27
C TRP A 399 1.57 21.97 15.08
N VAL A 400 0.59 21.11 14.81
CA VAL A 400 0.85 19.69 14.49
C VAL A 400 1.04 19.60 12.97
N ASN A 401 2.26 19.32 12.53
CA ASN A 401 2.65 19.38 11.12
C ASN A 401 2.39 18.06 10.38
N CYS A 402 2.55 16.92 11.04
CA CYS A 402 2.37 15.60 10.45
C CYS A 402 1.68 14.60 11.38
N LEU A 403 0.96 13.67 10.80
CA LEU A 403 0.33 12.52 11.44
C LEU A 403 0.67 11.26 10.61
N THR A 404 0.90 10.12 11.26
CA THR A 404 1.14 8.81 10.61
C THR A 404 0.56 7.69 11.48
N LEU A 405 0.20 6.57 10.84
CA LEU A 405 -0.50 5.42 11.46
C LEU A 405 0.35 4.14 11.30
N ASN A 406 0.37 3.24 12.28
CA ASN A 406 1.17 2.01 12.16
C ASN A 406 0.70 1.09 11.01
N SER A 407 -0.57 1.14 10.66
CA SER A 407 -1.19 0.42 9.53
C SER A 407 -1.13 1.18 8.19
N GLU A 408 -0.66 2.43 8.14
CA GLU A 408 -0.76 3.35 6.98
C GLU A 408 -0.31 2.73 5.65
N ARG A 409 0.82 2.00 5.64
CA ARG A 409 1.34 1.36 4.43
C ARG A 409 0.43 0.23 3.94
N LEU A 410 -0.22 -0.53 4.83
CA LEU A 410 -1.18 -1.55 4.43
C LEU A 410 -2.47 -0.92 3.89
N LEU A 411 -2.97 0.13 4.55
CA LEU A 411 -4.19 0.83 4.10
C LEU A 411 -3.99 1.50 2.73
N LYS A 412 -2.81 2.07 2.46
CA LYS A 412 -2.44 2.58 1.12
C LYS A 412 -2.31 1.46 0.08
N ASN A 413 -1.86 0.27 0.48
CA ASN A 413 -1.68 -0.86 -0.44
C ASN A 413 -2.98 -1.60 -0.74
N GLY A 414 -3.95 -1.59 0.18
CA GLY A 414 -5.20 -2.35 0.06
C GLY A 414 -4.93 -3.84 -0.12
N ILE A 415 -5.26 -4.36 -1.31
CA ILE A 415 -5.07 -5.77 -1.67
C ILE A 415 -3.70 -6.05 -2.29
N TYR A 416 -2.95 -5.01 -2.65
CA TYR A 416 -1.67 -5.10 -3.37
C TYR A 416 -0.50 -5.35 -2.41
N ASN A 417 -0.53 -6.52 -1.76
CA ASN A 417 0.66 -7.14 -1.18
C ASN A 417 1.65 -7.53 -2.28
N LEU A 418 2.92 -7.70 -1.92
CA LEU A 418 3.99 -7.91 -2.90
C LEU A 418 3.75 -9.15 -3.76
N ASP A 419 3.21 -10.20 -3.17
CA ASP A 419 2.95 -11.51 -3.78
C ASP A 419 1.86 -11.41 -4.85
N VAL A 420 0.87 -10.52 -4.64
CA VAL A 420 -0.16 -10.20 -5.63
C VAL A 420 0.45 -9.40 -6.79
N ILE A 421 1.31 -8.41 -6.50
CA ILE A 421 1.97 -7.58 -7.53
C ILE A 421 2.91 -8.43 -8.40
N ILE A 422 3.64 -9.37 -7.79
CA ILE A 422 4.58 -10.27 -8.48
C ILE A 422 3.82 -11.32 -9.30
N ASN A 423 2.87 -12.04 -8.70
CA ASN A 423 2.20 -13.17 -9.35
C ASN A 423 1.04 -12.76 -10.27
N LYS A 424 0.61 -11.48 -10.24
CA LYS A 424 -0.49 -10.91 -11.05
C LYS A 424 -1.80 -11.71 -10.98
N ILE A 425 -2.06 -12.33 -9.83
CA ILE A 425 -3.25 -13.17 -9.61
C ILE A 425 -4.50 -12.30 -9.75
N ASN A 426 -5.45 -12.73 -10.59
CA ASN A 426 -6.76 -12.09 -10.65
C ASN A 426 -7.55 -12.45 -9.38
N ILE A 427 -7.92 -11.45 -8.59
CA ILE A 427 -8.56 -11.64 -7.29
C ILE A 427 -10.07 -11.59 -7.47
N VAL A 428 -10.77 -12.62 -6.97
CA VAL A 428 -12.24 -12.70 -7.04
C VAL A 428 -12.88 -11.91 -5.90
N ASN A 429 -12.39 -12.07 -4.66
CA ASN A 429 -12.85 -11.29 -3.50
C ASN A 429 -11.77 -10.33 -2.98
N TYR A 430 -11.86 -9.06 -3.39
CA TYR A 430 -10.92 -8.01 -3.00
C TYR A 430 -11.08 -7.59 -1.53
N ILE A 431 -12.32 -7.56 -1.02
CA ILE A 431 -12.64 -7.04 0.33
C ILE A 431 -12.17 -8.03 1.39
N GLU A 432 -12.49 -9.31 1.24
CA GLU A 432 -12.09 -10.38 2.16
C GLU A 432 -10.57 -10.53 2.28
N LYS A 433 -9.85 -10.48 1.16
CA LYS A 433 -8.38 -10.51 1.18
C LYS A 433 -7.81 -9.31 1.93
N SER A 434 -8.40 -8.12 1.77
CA SER A 434 -8.02 -6.93 2.55
C SER A 434 -8.36 -7.08 4.05
N LYS A 435 -9.50 -7.70 4.40
CA LYS A 435 -9.87 -8.02 5.80
C LYS A 435 -8.82 -8.94 6.44
N ASN A 436 -8.39 -10.00 5.74
CA ASN A 436 -7.44 -10.97 6.28
C ASN A 436 -6.02 -10.42 6.41
N ILE A 437 -5.55 -9.57 5.49
CA ILE A 437 -4.28 -8.82 5.63
C ILE A 437 -4.30 -7.95 6.90
N MET A 438 -5.42 -7.25 7.16
CA MET A 438 -5.54 -6.38 8.33
C MET A 438 -5.64 -7.17 9.66
N LYS A 439 -6.36 -8.31 9.67
CA LYS A 439 -6.37 -9.26 10.81
C LYS A 439 -4.95 -9.73 11.14
N ASN A 440 -4.18 -10.18 10.14
CA ASN A 440 -2.81 -10.66 10.33
C ASN A 440 -1.86 -9.56 10.84
N PHE A 441 -2.08 -8.30 10.47
CA PHE A 441 -1.33 -7.17 11.05
C PHE A 441 -1.67 -6.96 12.53
N PHE A 442 -2.95 -6.96 12.91
CA PHE A 442 -3.35 -6.78 14.31
C PHE A 442 -2.99 -7.99 15.20
N LYS A 443 -2.96 -9.23 14.68
CA LYS A 443 -2.40 -10.41 15.40
C LYS A 443 -0.95 -10.17 15.87
N ASN A 444 -0.18 -9.33 15.14
CA ASN A 444 1.23 -9.04 15.40
C ASN A 444 1.49 -7.73 16.18
N GLN A 445 0.56 -6.78 16.23
CA GLN A 445 0.75 -5.45 16.84
C GLN A 445 -0.24 -5.13 17.98
N HIS A 446 -1.32 -5.91 18.13
CA HIS A 446 -2.43 -5.80 19.10
C HIS A 446 -3.25 -4.49 19.10
N HIS A 447 -2.61 -3.34 18.87
CA HIS A 447 -3.23 -2.02 18.94
C HIS A 447 -2.89 -1.18 17.71
N GLU A 448 -3.83 -0.33 17.30
CA GLU A 448 -3.54 0.73 16.34
C GLU A 448 -2.78 1.87 17.04
N LYS A 449 -1.72 2.38 16.40
CA LYS A 449 -0.82 3.37 16.99
C LYS A 449 -0.63 4.54 16.03
N ILE A 450 -0.69 5.74 16.57
CA ILE A 450 -0.61 7.01 15.84
C ILE A 450 0.65 7.73 16.30
N VAL A 451 1.41 8.31 15.38
CA VAL A 451 2.48 9.28 15.71
C VAL A 451 2.13 10.62 15.11
N SER A 452 2.35 11.66 15.91
CA SER A 452 2.14 13.05 15.53
C SER A 452 3.39 13.87 15.78
N GLY A 453 3.77 14.73 14.84
CA GLY A 453 4.95 15.60 14.95
C GLY A 453 4.56 17.07 14.94
N SER A 454 5.18 17.86 15.81
CA SER A 454 4.90 19.30 15.95
C SER A 454 6.10 20.18 15.62
N ASP A 455 5.75 21.43 15.32
CA ASP A 455 6.64 22.56 15.12
C ASP A 455 7.52 22.86 16.37
N ASP A 456 7.11 22.44 17.58
CA ASP A 456 7.95 22.53 18.80
C ASP A 456 9.13 21.52 18.84
N GLY A 457 9.28 20.69 17.80
CA GLY A 457 10.31 19.65 17.74
C GLY A 457 9.99 18.38 18.54
N THR A 458 8.78 18.28 19.10
CA THR A 458 8.33 17.06 19.79
C THR A 458 7.45 16.20 18.92
N LEU A 459 7.39 14.90 19.25
CA LEU A 459 6.35 14.02 18.74
C LEU A 459 5.58 13.41 19.92
N PHE A 460 4.35 12.98 19.68
CA PHE A 460 3.63 12.09 20.58
C PHE A 460 3.26 10.81 19.84
N LEU A 461 3.59 9.68 20.47
CA LEU A 461 3.04 8.36 20.17
C LEU A 461 1.74 8.22 20.97
N ILE A 462 0.64 7.90 20.30
CA ILE A 462 -0.68 7.66 20.90
C ILE A 462 -1.10 6.24 20.57
N GLU A 463 -1.35 5.42 21.59
CA GLU A 463 -1.82 4.04 21.46
C GLU A 463 -3.33 4.01 21.65
N CYS A 464 -4.06 3.46 20.66
CA CYS A 464 -5.51 3.27 20.72
C CYS A 464 -5.81 1.90 21.34
N LEU A 465 -6.13 1.89 22.64
CA LEU A 465 -6.50 0.67 23.36
C LEU A 465 -7.94 0.27 23.01
N GLN A 466 -8.23 -1.03 23.16
CA GLN A 466 -9.50 -1.62 22.73
C GLN A 466 -10.73 -1.05 23.49
N ASN A 467 -10.50 -0.49 24.69
CA ASN A 467 -11.52 0.15 25.53
C ASN A 467 -11.82 1.63 25.16
N LYS A 468 -11.36 2.11 24.00
CA LYS A 468 -11.34 3.54 23.62
C LYS A 468 -10.51 4.43 24.56
N GLU A 469 -9.59 3.84 25.32
CA GLU A 469 -8.59 4.56 26.11
C GLU A 469 -7.37 4.92 25.25
N TYR A 470 -6.83 6.12 25.46
CA TYR A 470 -5.71 6.67 24.68
C TYR A 470 -4.50 6.91 25.57
N LYS A 471 -3.49 6.04 25.45
CA LYS A 471 -2.21 6.18 26.16
C LYS A 471 -1.24 7.00 25.33
N ASN A 472 -0.64 8.04 25.90
CA ASN A 472 0.24 8.97 25.21
C ASN A 472 1.68 8.94 25.75
N THR A 473 2.65 8.75 24.86
CA THR A 473 4.09 8.83 25.17
C THR A 473 4.73 9.99 24.40
N ARG A 474 5.39 10.90 25.13
CA ARG A 474 6.08 12.06 24.52
C ARG A 474 7.49 11.69 24.06
N LEU A 475 7.75 11.87 22.78
CA LEU A 475 9.02 11.61 22.11
C LEU A 475 9.81 12.92 22.07
N LEU A 476 10.91 12.99 22.83
CA LEU A 476 11.77 14.18 22.93
C LEU A 476 13.10 13.94 22.22
N GLY A 477 13.49 14.85 21.33
CA GLY A 477 14.83 14.77 20.74
C GLY A 477 15.15 15.77 19.63
N HIS A 478 14.21 16.15 18.75
CA HIS A 478 14.51 17.11 17.67
C HIS A 478 14.70 18.53 18.23
N GLN A 479 15.58 19.29 17.57
CA GLN A 479 15.96 20.66 17.99
C GLN A 479 15.19 21.76 17.23
N LYS A 480 14.34 21.37 16.28
CA LYS A 480 13.60 22.21 15.33
C LYS A 480 12.32 21.46 14.89
N PRO A 481 11.37 22.14 14.22
CA PRO A 481 10.14 21.53 13.71
C PRO A 481 10.31 20.11 13.15
N VAL A 482 9.47 19.20 13.63
CA VAL A 482 9.21 17.92 12.97
C VAL A 482 8.18 18.18 11.87
N ILE A 483 8.40 17.64 10.69
CA ILE A 483 7.57 17.94 9.50
C ILE A 483 7.07 16.71 8.75
N HIS A 484 7.72 15.55 8.92
CA HIS A 484 7.21 14.28 8.44
C HIS A 484 7.72 13.15 9.34
N ALA A 485 6.83 12.23 9.68
CA ALA A 485 7.14 10.98 10.38
C ALA A 485 6.44 9.83 9.64
N GLN A 486 7.01 8.63 9.70
CA GLN A 486 6.39 7.44 9.11
C GLN A 486 6.76 6.19 9.92
N PHE A 487 5.76 5.35 10.20
CA PHE A 487 6.00 4.00 10.73
C PHE A 487 6.67 3.10 9.68
N SER A 488 7.47 2.14 10.14
CA SER A 488 7.91 1.02 9.31
C SER A 488 6.71 0.17 8.87
N PRO A 489 6.71 -0.46 7.67
CA PRO A 489 5.61 -1.30 7.20
C PRO A 489 5.15 -2.40 8.17
N ASN A 490 6.04 -2.91 9.02
CA ASN A 490 5.72 -3.88 10.07
C ASN A 490 5.21 -3.26 11.40
N GLY A 491 5.03 -1.95 11.46
CA GLY A 491 4.58 -1.19 12.63
C GLY A 491 5.55 -1.11 13.82
N LYS A 492 6.72 -1.78 13.79
CA LYS A 492 7.64 -1.89 14.95
C LYS A 492 8.54 -0.67 15.17
N MET A 493 8.74 0.20 14.18
CA MET A 493 9.64 1.35 14.26
C MET A 493 8.99 2.63 13.71
N ILE A 494 9.51 3.77 14.14
CA ILE A 494 9.09 5.10 13.67
C ILE A 494 10.33 5.84 13.16
N VAL A 495 10.28 6.40 11.96
CA VAL A 495 11.25 7.39 11.47
C VAL A 495 10.62 8.79 11.55
N SER A 496 11.37 9.78 12.03
CA SER A 496 10.97 11.19 12.02
C SER A 496 12.04 12.09 11.40
N SER A 497 11.60 13.04 10.57
CA SER A 497 12.44 14.00 9.84
C SER A 497 12.10 15.45 10.21
N SER A 498 13.11 16.31 10.16
CA SER A 498 13.06 17.63 10.78
C SER A 498 13.97 18.65 10.08
N PHE A 499 13.65 19.92 10.33
CA PHE A 499 14.51 21.06 10.00
C PHE A 499 15.83 21.11 10.80
N ASP A 500 16.04 20.23 11.79
CA ASP A 500 17.35 20.04 12.47
C ASP A 500 18.38 19.24 11.64
N LYS A 501 18.08 18.98 10.36
CA LYS A 501 18.93 18.25 9.37
C LYS A 501 19.15 16.77 9.73
N SER A 502 18.49 16.26 10.76
CA SER A 502 18.66 14.90 11.24
C SER A 502 17.38 14.10 11.13
N ILE A 503 17.56 12.79 11.04
CA ILE A 503 16.48 11.82 11.01
C ILE A 503 16.62 10.97 12.27
N ARG A 504 15.55 10.86 13.07
CA ARG A 504 15.56 10.03 14.28
C ARG A 504 14.73 8.77 14.07
N VAL A 505 15.15 7.69 14.72
CA VAL A 505 14.45 6.42 14.74
C VAL A 505 14.10 6.05 16.18
N TRP A 506 12.86 5.60 16.37
CA TRP A 506 12.25 5.29 17.66
C TRP A 506 11.59 3.90 17.63
N SER A 507 11.49 3.26 18.80
CA SER A 507 10.67 2.07 18.99
C SER A 507 9.19 2.45 18.97
N ALA A 508 8.38 1.71 18.21
CA ALA A 508 6.92 1.86 18.24
C ALA A 508 6.25 1.14 19.42
N ALA A 509 6.99 0.31 20.17
CA ALA A 509 6.50 -0.29 21.40
C ALA A 509 6.34 0.77 22.50
N ASP A 510 7.47 1.39 22.89
CA ASP A 510 7.54 2.25 24.09
C ASP A 510 7.78 3.73 23.77
N GLY A 511 7.92 4.10 22.49
CA GLY A 511 8.43 5.42 22.09
C GLY A 511 9.92 5.64 22.37
N LYS A 512 10.65 4.61 22.81
CA LYS A 512 12.07 4.72 23.16
C LYS A 512 12.91 5.16 21.96
N PHE A 513 13.70 6.22 22.14
CA PHE A 513 14.68 6.67 21.16
C PHE A 513 15.75 5.59 20.88
N LEU A 514 16.07 5.34 19.60
CA LEU A 514 17.02 4.30 19.18
C LEU A 514 18.27 4.89 18.50
N ALA A 515 18.11 5.75 17.49
CA ALA A 515 19.24 6.24 16.70
C ALA A 515 19.01 7.62 16.06
N VAL A 516 20.09 8.40 15.87
CA VAL A 516 20.11 9.57 14.98
C VAL A 516 20.90 9.23 13.73
N TYR A 517 20.27 9.37 12.57
CA TYR A 517 20.88 9.34 11.26
C TYR A 517 21.25 10.79 10.88
N ARG A 518 22.55 11.02 10.60
CA ARG A 518 23.12 12.33 10.23
C ARG A 518 23.91 12.19 8.94
N GLY A 519 23.79 13.18 8.07
CA GLY A 519 24.51 13.22 6.78
C GLY A 519 23.91 14.20 5.77
N HIS A 520 22.64 14.58 5.91
CA HIS A 520 22.09 15.74 5.19
C HIS A 520 22.69 17.05 5.71
N VAL A 521 22.93 17.97 4.78
CA VAL A 521 23.45 19.33 5.00
C VAL A 521 22.30 20.33 5.10
N GLY A 522 21.13 20.01 4.54
CA GLY A 522 19.90 20.81 4.63
C GLY A 522 18.83 20.18 5.54
N PRO A 523 17.73 20.91 5.81
CA PRO A 523 16.47 20.34 6.30
C PRO A 523 16.05 19.08 5.53
N VAL A 524 15.56 18.06 6.22
CA VAL A 524 15.05 16.83 5.60
C VAL A 524 13.54 16.93 5.48
N TYR A 525 13.01 16.89 4.25
CA TYR A 525 11.61 17.20 3.97
C TYR A 525 10.68 16.00 4.14
N LYS A 526 11.04 14.84 3.59
CA LYS A 526 10.21 13.64 3.62
C LYS A 526 11.07 12.38 3.69
N VAL A 527 10.47 11.31 4.18
CA VAL A 527 11.04 9.97 4.28
C VAL A 527 10.08 8.94 3.68
N ALA A 528 10.62 7.87 3.11
CA ALA A 528 9.87 6.73 2.61
C ALA A 528 10.59 5.42 2.97
N TRP A 529 9.90 4.51 3.66
CA TRP A 529 10.42 3.19 4.03
C TRP A 529 10.46 2.21 2.84
N SER A 530 11.41 1.27 2.85
CA SER A 530 11.34 0.07 2.02
C SER A 530 10.30 -0.90 2.58
N ILE A 531 9.60 -1.61 1.68
CA ILE A 531 8.55 -2.58 2.06
C ILE A 531 9.08 -3.73 2.94
N ASP A 532 10.38 -4.06 2.86
CA ASP A 532 11.02 -5.08 3.70
C ASP A 532 11.54 -4.56 5.06
N ASN A 533 11.29 -3.29 5.40
CA ASN A 533 11.74 -2.61 6.62
C ASN A 533 13.28 -2.47 6.78
N ASN A 534 14.08 -2.97 5.83
CA ASN A 534 15.55 -2.95 5.94
C ASN A 534 16.15 -1.54 5.73
N PHE A 535 15.44 -0.67 5.01
CA PHE A 535 15.93 0.64 4.58
C PHE A 535 14.84 1.72 4.67
N PHE A 536 15.28 2.98 4.63
CA PHE A 536 14.44 4.10 4.20
C PHE A 536 15.26 5.06 3.34
N VAL A 537 14.58 5.78 2.45
CA VAL A 537 15.13 6.92 1.74
C VAL A 537 14.64 8.21 2.40
N SER A 538 15.51 9.21 2.47
CA SER A 538 15.16 10.59 2.85
C SER A 538 15.48 11.56 1.72
N CYS A 539 14.67 12.63 1.59
CA CYS A 539 14.92 13.73 0.66
C CYS A 539 15.09 15.06 1.42
N SER A 540 15.83 16.01 0.84
CA SER A 540 16.27 17.22 1.56
C SER A 540 16.35 18.46 0.69
N GLN A 541 16.43 19.62 1.36
CA GLN A 541 16.78 20.90 0.76
C GLN A 541 18.19 20.92 0.14
N ASP A 542 19.08 19.99 0.51
CA ASP A 542 20.46 19.89 -0.04
C ASP A 542 20.56 19.22 -1.43
N SER A 543 19.44 19.12 -2.15
CA SER A 543 19.25 18.46 -3.46
C SER A 543 19.67 16.99 -3.57
N THR A 544 20.03 16.34 -2.45
CA THR A 544 20.31 14.91 -2.40
C THR A 544 19.14 14.11 -1.85
N LEU A 545 19.07 12.85 -2.28
CA LEU A 545 18.41 11.80 -1.52
C LEU A 545 19.48 10.94 -0.83
N LYS A 546 19.14 10.27 0.27
CA LYS A 546 20.07 9.37 0.97
C LYS A 546 19.37 8.09 1.37
N LEU A 547 20.02 6.95 1.11
CA LEU A 547 19.54 5.61 1.47
C LEU A 547 20.22 5.14 2.76
N TRP A 548 19.42 4.78 3.75
CA TRP A 548 19.88 4.41 5.08
C TRP A 548 19.55 2.96 5.42
N LYS A 549 20.41 2.31 6.22
CA LYS A 549 20.19 0.95 6.72
C LYS A 549 19.57 0.97 8.11
N VAL A 550 18.49 0.20 8.29
CA VAL A 550 17.81 0.02 9.59
C VAL A 550 18.02 -1.36 10.18
N SER A 551 18.28 -2.41 9.37
CA SER A 551 18.27 -3.83 9.80
C SER A 551 19.08 -4.16 11.08
N HIS A 552 20.10 -3.37 11.42
CA HIS A 552 20.88 -3.51 12.66
C HIS A 552 20.07 -3.18 13.93
N LEU A 553 19.14 -2.22 13.88
CA LEU A 553 18.35 -1.79 15.03
C LEU A 553 17.31 -2.84 15.46
N PHE A 554 16.82 -3.67 14.54
CA PHE A 554 15.98 -4.83 14.86
C PHE A 554 16.75 -5.83 15.74
N GLN A 555 17.94 -6.24 15.30
CA GLN A 555 18.82 -7.14 16.05
C GLN A 555 19.17 -6.58 17.44
N GLN A 556 19.43 -5.27 17.55
CA GLN A 556 19.67 -4.64 18.86
C GLN A 556 18.44 -4.65 19.77
N ASN A 557 17.24 -4.45 19.24
CA ASN A 557 16.01 -4.50 20.02
C ASN A 557 15.70 -5.93 20.50
N GLU A 558 15.79 -6.93 19.62
CA GLU A 558 15.57 -8.35 19.93
C GLU A 558 16.55 -8.86 21.00
N ILE A 559 17.84 -8.51 20.87
CA ILE A 559 18.86 -8.78 21.89
C ILE A 559 18.57 -8.01 23.19
N THR A 560 17.98 -6.81 23.14
CA THR A 560 17.64 -6.05 24.35
C THR A 560 16.43 -6.63 25.07
N GLN A 561 15.36 -7.00 24.37
CA GLN A 561 14.15 -7.60 24.94
C GLN A 561 14.45 -8.96 25.58
N SER A 562 15.11 -9.87 24.85
CA SER A 562 15.51 -11.17 25.39
C SER A 562 16.49 -11.10 26.57
N ASN A 563 17.25 -10.02 26.72
CA ASN A 563 18.08 -9.75 27.92
C ASN A 563 17.32 -9.06 29.07
N ILE A 564 16.12 -8.51 28.83
CA ILE A 564 15.21 -8.00 29.87
C ILE A 564 14.35 -9.17 30.39
N GLU A 565 13.79 -9.98 29.49
CA GLU A 565 13.05 -11.21 29.82
C GLU A 565 13.93 -12.14 30.68
N LYS A 566 15.14 -12.48 30.21
CA LYS A 566 16.11 -13.31 30.98
C LYS A 566 16.65 -12.67 32.26
N LYS A 567 16.32 -11.41 32.55
CA LYS A 567 16.53 -10.78 33.87
C LYS A 567 15.29 -10.92 34.74
N GLN A 568 14.10 -10.65 34.20
CA GLN A 568 12.84 -10.82 34.90
C GLN A 568 12.62 -12.28 35.31
N GLU A 569 12.92 -13.25 34.44
CA GLU A 569 12.95 -14.68 34.78
C GLU A 569 13.92 -14.97 35.94
N LYS A 570 15.13 -14.41 35.91
CA LYS A 570 16.12 -14.61 36.98
C LYS A 570 15.74 -13.94 38.29
N GLU A 571 15.07 -12.81 38.25
CA GLU A 571 14.52 -12.13 39.43
C GLU A 571 13.31 -12.89 39.99
N GLN A 572 12.45 -13.47 39.15
CA GLN A 572 11.36 -14.36 39.57
C GLN A 572 11.88 -15.68 40.17
N ILE A 573 12.83 -16.35 39.51
CA ILE A 573 13.50 -17.56 40.01
C ILE A 573 14.22 -17.26 41.33
N LYS A 574 14.84 -16.08 41.45
CA LYS A 574 15.45 -15.66 42.72
C LYS A 574 14.41 -15.42 43.81
N ASN A 575 13.32 -14.72 43.53
CA ASN A 575 12.22 -14.51 44.48
C ASN A 575 11.51 -15.83 44.87
N GLN A 576 11.57 -16.87 44.01
CA GLN A 576 11.15 -18.24 44.37
C GLN A 576 12.21 -18.97 45.22
N ALA A 577 13.50 -18.80 44.94
CA ALA A 577 14.60 -19.39 45.72
C ALA A 577 14.76 -18.76 47.11
N ASP A 578 14.48 -17.45 47.24
CA ASP A 578 14.51 -16.72 48.52
C ASP A 578 13.36 -17.16 49.47
N ASN A 579 12.36 -17.92 48.98
CA ASN A 579 11.39 -18.66 49.82
C ASN A 579 11.91 -20.05 50.29
N GLN A 580 13.12 -20.48 49.90
CA GLN A 580 13.75 -21.72 50.35
C GLN A 580 15.27 -21.60 50.57
N LYS A 581 15.72 -20.71 51.49
CA LYS A 581 16.75 -21.01 52.50
C LYS A 581 17.11 -19.80 53.39
N ASP A 582 16.88 -19.96 54.68
CA ASP A 582 17.77 -19.38 55.70
C ASP A 582 19.11 -20.14 55.75
N ASN A 583 20.17 -19.47 56.25
CA ASN A 583 21.53 -19.98 56.44
C ASN A 583 22.24 -20.42 55.12
N GLN A 584 23.19 -19.66 54.57
CA GLN A 584 24.43 -19.23 55.23
C GLN A 584 24.99 -17.93 54.60
N LYS A 585 25.83 -17.21 55.38
CA LYS A 585 26.67 -16.11 54.87
C LYS A 585 28.03 -16.67 54.42
N ASP A 586 28.53 -16.21 53.28
CA ASP A 586 29.80 -15.45 53.17
C ASP A 586 30.28 -15.35 51.69
N ASN A 587 31.37 -14.59 51.47
CA ASN A 587 32.16 -14.50 50.23
C ASN A 587 31.51 -13.85 48.98
N GLN A 588 31.23 -12.54 49.05
CA GLN A 588 31.21 -11.68 47.86
C GLN A 588 32.54 -10.91 47.70
N ALA A 589 33.53 -11.51 47.03
CA ALA A 589 34.83 -10.87 46.80
C ALA A 589 35.57 -11.33 45.53
N ASN A 590 34.92 -11.34 44.35
CA ASN A 590 35.57 -11.15 43.03
C ASN A 590 34.54 -11.25 41.88
N ASN A 591 34.17 -10.12 41.25
CA ASN A 591 33.60 -10.09 39.89
C ASN A 591 33.54 -8.69 39.24
N GLN A 592 34.59 -7.86 39.43
CA GLN A 592 34.66 -6.50 38.85
C GLN A 592 35.57 -6.36 37.61
N LYS A 593 36.26 -7.42 37.15
CA LYS A 593 37.20 -7.33 36.00
C LYS A 593 36.56 -7.70 34.65
N ASP A 594 35.66 -8.66 34.60
CA ASP A 594 35.15 -9.20 33.32
C ASP A 594 34.18 -8.25 32.59
N ASN A 595 33.50 -7.35 33.32
CA ASN A 595 32.59 -6.36 32.74
C ASN A 595 33.30 -5.19 32.03
N GLN A 596 34.63 -5.07 32.11
CA GLN A 596 35.36 -4.00 31.41
C GLN A 596 35.87 -4.39 30.01
N GLN A 597 36.01 -5.69 29.70
CA GLN A 597 36.64 -6.13 28.44
C GLN A 597 35.69 -6.28 27.24
N LYS A 598 34.38 -6.36 27.42
CA LYS A 598 33.42 -6.58 26.30
C LYS A 598 33.01 -5.33 25.50
N ASN A 599 33.47 -4.12 25.87
CA ASN A 599 33.03 -2.87 25.22
C ASN A 599 33.90 -2.38 24.03
N GLN A 600 35.01 -3.04 23.70
CA GLN A 600 36.00 -2.47 22.76
C GLN A 600 35.79 -2.77 21.26
N ASN A 601 34.82 -3.61 20.87
CA ASN A 601 34.63 -4.04 19.46
C ASN A 601 33.41 -3.46 18.73
N ASN A 602 32.90 -2.30 19.17
CA ASN A 602 31.89 -1.54 18.42
C ASN A 602 32.49 -0.88 17.16
N LYS A 603 32.68 -1.66 16.09
CA LYS A 603 32.91 -1.15 14.73
C LYS A 603 31.79 -0.16 14.39
N LYS A 604 32.13 1.11 14.10
CA LYS A 604 31.14 2.13 13.71
C LYS A 604 30.39 1.68 12.46
N ILE A 605 29.14 1.26 12.64
CA ILE A 605 28.29 0.76 11.55
C ILE A 605 27.94 1.94 10.63
N LYS A 606 28.25 1.79 9.34
CA LYS A 606 27.83 2.75 8.31
C LYS A 606 26.31 2.65 8.14
N THR A 607 25.61 3.61 8.74
CA THR A 607 24.15 3.78 8.63
C THR A 607 23.73 4.32 7.27
N LEU A 608 24.55 5.18 6.66
CA LEU A 608 24.40 5.62 5.26
C LEU A 608 24.93 4.54 4.31
N LEU A 609 24.13 4.14 3.32
CA LEU A 609 24.50 3.13 2.31
C LEU A 609 24.77 3.70 0.92
N VAL A 610 24.07 4.77 0.57
CA VAL A 610 24.16 5.48 -0.72
C VAL A 610 23.84 6.94 -0.49
N ASP A 611 24.64 7.81 -1.07
CA ASP A 611 24.27 9.18 -1.36
C ASP A 611 23.76 9.23 -2.80
N LEU A 612 22.56 9.79 -2.99
CA LEU A 612 21.86 9.86 -4.28
C LEU A 612 21.75 11.34 -4.72
N PRO A 613 22.87 11.96 -5.17
CA PRO A 613 22.84 13.27 -5.78
C PRO A 613 22.20 13.20 -7.18
N GLY A 614 21.53 14.26 -7.60
CA GLY A 614 21.03 14.34 -8.98
C GLY A 614 19.94 15.36 -9.25
N HIS A 615 19.25 15.87 -8.22
CA HIS A 615 18.39 17.05 -8.36
C HIS A 615 19.22 18.33 -8.36
N ALA A 616 18.76 19.35 -9.08
CA ALA A 616 19.42 20.65 -9.18
C ALA A 616 19.03 21.62 -8.04
N ASP A 617 18.00 21.29 -7.26
CA ASP A 617 17.39 22.14 -6.23
C ASP A 617 16.73 21.27 -5.14
N ALA A 618 16.10 21.90 -4.15
CA ALA A 618 15.45 21.23 -3.01
C ALA A 618 14.42 20.16 -3.41
N VAL A 619 14.51 18.98 -2.80
CA VAL A 619 13.61 17.83 -3.07
C VAL A 619 12.51 17.77 -2.01
N TYR A 620 11.28 18.11 -2.38
CA TYR A 620 10.15 18.22 -1.45
C TYR A 620 9.44 16.90 -1.20
N ALA A 621 9.33 16.06 -2.24
CA ALA A 621 8.55 14.83 -2.19
C ALA A 621 9.39 13.60 -2.57
N VAL A 622 9.17 12.52 -1.84
CA VAL A 622 9.68 11.16 -2.11
C VAL A 622 8.61 10.14 -1.72
N ASP A 623 8.60 9.02 -2.43
CA ASP A 623 7.82 7.81 -2.15
C ASP A 623 8.60 6.58 -2.65
N TRP A 624 8.25 5.39 -2.17
CA TRP A 624 8.84 4.11 -2.61
C TRP A 624 7.73 3.23 -3.17
N SER A 625 7.93 2.68 -4.36
CA SER A 625 7.01 1.74 -5.00
C SER A 625 6.69 0.56 -4.08
N ASN A 626 5.48 0.01 -4.19
CA ASN A 626 5.08 -1.13 -3.38
C ASN A 626 5.87 -2.38 -3.76
N ASP A 627 6.17 -2.56 -5.06
CA ASP A 627 7.06 -3.62 -5.56
C ASP A 627 8.53 -3.51 -5.11
N GLY A 628 8.90 -2.41 -4.43
CA GLY A 628 10.23 -2.13 -3.91
C GLY A 628 11.29 -1.79 -4.96
N LYS A 629 11.01 -1.88 -6.27
CA LYS A 629 12.02 -1.72 -7.33
C LYS A 629 12.43 -0.27 -7.57
N PHE A 630 11.54 0.69 -7.29
CA PHE A 630 11.70 2.09 -7.66
C PHE A 630 11.45 3.04 -6.47
N VAL A 631 12.25 4.11 -6.39
CA VAL A 631 11.91 5.32 -5.64
C VAL A 631 11.67 6.45 -6.64
N ALA A 632 10.69 7.29 -6.34
CA ALA A 632 10.36 8.49 -7.11
C ALA A 632 10.59 9.72 -6.25
N SER A 633 11.15 10.78 -6.85
CA SER A 633 11.40 12.04 -6.16
C SER A 633 11.19 13.26 -7.04
N GLY A 634 10.72 14.34 -6.43
CA GLY A 634 10.44 15.60 -7.11
C GLY A 634 10.55 16.80 -6.16
N GLY A 635 10.78 17.98 -6.72
CA GLY A 635 10.88 19.20 -5.94
C GLY A 635 11.00 20.46 -6.79
N LYS A 636 11.80 21.40 -6.30
CA LYS A 636 11.93 22.76 -6.85
C LYS A 636 12.62 22.84 -8.21
N ASP A 637 13.36 21.81 -8.60
CA ASP A 637 13.95 21.68 -9.94
C ASP A 637 12.95 21.25 -11.03
N LYS A 638 11.66 21.08 -10.67
CA LYS A 638 10.52 20.85 -11.59
C LYS A 638 10.52 19.51 -12.31
N VAL A 639 11.46 18.62 -11.97
CA VAL A 639 11.70 17.39 -12.70
C VAL A 639 11.50 16.18 -11.79
N LEU A 640 10.76 15.20 -12.28
CA LEU A 640 10.55 13.93 -11.60
C LEU A 640 11.77 13.03 -11.87
N LYS A 641 12.33 12.40 -10.84
CA LYS A 641 13.41 11.41 -10.98
C LYS A 641 12.98 10.05 -10.47
N LEU A 642 13.32 9.02 -11.23
CA LEU A 642 13.19 7.62 -10.85
C LEU A 642 14.58 7.08 -10.48
N TRP A 643 14.61 6.25 -9.43
CA TRP A 643 15.81 5.64 -8.89
C TRP A 643 15.60 4.15 -8.74
N SER A 644 16.57 3.34 -9.21
CA SER A 644 16.54 1.88 -9.14
C SER A 644 17.81 1.32 -8.51
N HIS A 645 17.83 0.00 -8.35
CA HIS A 645 19.02 -0.76 -7.96
C HIS A 645 20.07 -0.82 -9.07
#